data_AF-A0A1H3N5D1-F1
#
_entry.id   AF-A0A1H3N5D1-F1
#
_cell.length_a   1.000
_cell.length_b   1.000
_cell.length_c   1.000
_cell.angle_alpha   90.00
_cell.angle_beta   90.00
_cell.angle_gamma   90.00
#
_symmetry.space_group_name_H-M   'P 1'
#
loop_
_entity.id
_entity.type
_entity.pdbx_description
1 polymer ?
#
loop_
_entity_poly.entity_id
_entity_poly.type
_entity_poly.pdbx_seq_one_letter_code
_entity_poly.pdbx_strand_id
1 'polypeptide(L)'
;MSKFNSTATRTATGSSPVTTATVSTGRTYEGAPGFARDQKSELFLLAVTNMVGEATFYESASDRDSRFVRLVREVAVADPPWVAGFLGWLRSDANMRSASLVGALEATRALVDAGVPGGRQLVAAVLKRPDEPGEALAYWTSRYGRAIPKPVKRGVADAIARLYTEYGLLKYDTAGKGFRFADVIDLVHPAPAAPWQGDLFQAALERRHHRDAVRRESLPMLAANSELRQAAAADPRVLLDAERLRAAGMTWEDMLSLAGDRLDKAALWSALVPGMGYMACLAEGTEIWMPDGTTKPIEQVVARRLPVLAPSRPFDTSAVRHGPGRPVRDRTMGDIVPALPSAWLSMGEHPVVRIDFVSGRSVSATLDHRWVKRRRNDRRESWEWVTTADLEVGDGIPAPIGVNAWGDDGDSADGYFVGAMLGDGCMTNFGTPEFAQVDEPSRANMFQFFSDYAGKLGCVFAKCGERKWRITYPLVRKMNPATDVLRRYGVWGLKSGEKRFPNRPLSREFWIGALSGLIDTDGHVRIRTNPKGTLHASIEYATISETMAYQVADALQRLGMQSNVRAHRARPGRFSKAGVRANDIHIVSVNRAASIRRANDVLALRHTVKADRLAEAAALMPATPVENVEQDRIVGISEPFAAQVYCVAVDQSSAFVANGVVTGNCLRNLRNLDQAGVSDEVAGVVAARLADPTQVAASRQLPMRFLSAYRAVPSLRWAYPLEQAIGHSLASVPALPGRTLVLVDTSYSMNAGFSKDGTLRRWDAAVIFGVALAQRCAAADVVSFSTSTKVFPLVAGESLLRSIERWQAGGFFMGNGTDTSGALRRHFARHDRVVVVTDEQAAAGGNVDRAVPASVPMFTWNLAGYRMGHAPSGSGNRHTLGGLTDQAFRMIPLLSAGRDADWPWVRG
;
A
#
# COMPACT_ATOMS: atom_id res chain seq x y z
N MET A 1 -61.61 -24.52 -21.23
CA MET A 1 -60.59 -24.72 -20.17
C MET A 1 -59.20 -24.65 -20.80
N SER A 2 -58.24 -23.99 -20.16
CA SER A 2 -56.85 -23.91 -20.64
C SER A 2 -56.07 -25.19 -20.33
N LYS A 3 -55.53 -25.88 -21.35
CA LYS A 3 -54.78 -27.14 -21.16
C LYS A 3 -53.43 -26.96 -20.44
N PHE A 4 -52.80 -25.80 -20.54
CA PHE A 4 -51.42 -25.58 -20.08
C PHE A 4 -51.31 -24.59 -18.90
N ASN A 5 -52.21 -23.60 -18.84
CA ASN A 5 -52.41 -22.78 -17.65
C ASN A 5 -53.35 -23.52 -16.70
N SER A 6 -52.76 -24.24 -15.75
CA SER A 6 -53.43 -24.99 -14.68
C SER A 6 -53.14 -24.35 -13.32
N THR A 7 -53.93 -24.66 -12.30
CA THR A 7 -53.66 -24.23 -10.91
C THR A 7 -52.37 -24.79 -10.31
N ALA A 8 -51.74 -25.78 -10.96
CA ALA A 8 -50.42 -26.30 -10.61
C ALA A 8 -49.26 -25.60 -11.37
N THR A 9 -49.56 -24.89 -12.47
CA THR A 9 -48.54 -24.23 -13.30
C THR A 9 -48.05 -22.95 -12.62
N ARG A 10 -46.82 -22.94 -12.12
CA ARG A 10 -46.20 -21.76 -11.48
C ARG A 10 -45.12 -21.15 -12.38
N THR A 11 -44.99 -19.82 -12.34
CA THR A 11 -43.81 -19.12 -12.88
C THR A 11 -42.56 -19.51 -12.08
N ALA A 12 -41.41 -19.53 -12.75
CA ALA A 12 -40.13 -19.81 -12.10
C ALA A 12 -39.79 -18.71 -11.08
N THR A 13 -39.42 -19.11 -9.87
CA THR A 13 -38.97 -18.23 -8.79
C THR A 13 -37.50 -18.51 -8.51
N GLY A 14 -36.65 -17.49 -8.62
CA GLY A 14 -35.20 -17.65 -8.47
C GLY A 14 -34.81 -17.99 -7.04
N SER A 15 -33.74 -18.77 -6.89
CA SER A 15 -33.13 -19.07 -5.59
C SER A 15 -32.17 -17.96 -5.15
N SER A 16 -31.97 -17.83 -3.84
CA SER A 16 -31.05 -16.86 -3.24
C SER A 16 -30.18 -17.56 -2.18
N PRO A 17 -28.90 -17.18 -2.00
CA PRO A 17 -27.94 -17.96 -1.22
C PRO A 17 -28.25 -17.97 0.29
N VAL A 18 -29.07 -17.02 0.76
CA VAL A 18 -29.57 -16.95 2.13
C VAL A 18 -30.86 -17.77 2.26
N THR A 19 -30.79 -18.92 2.92
CA THR A 19 -31.89 -19.89 3.05
C THR A 19 -32.42 -20.04 4.48
N THR A 20 -33.65 -20.51 4.61
CA THR A 20 -34.25 -20.97 5.87
C THR A 20 -35.02 -22.28 5.68
N ALA A 21 -35.44 -22.89 6.79
CA ALA A 21 -36.56 -23.84 6.79
C ALA A 21 -37.81 -23.23 6.10
N THR A 22 -38.58 -24.07 5.41
CA THR A 22 -39.83 -23.70 4.72
C THR A 22 -41.06 -23.73 5.64
N VAL A 23 -40.92 -24.31 6.83
CA VAL A 23 -41.92 -24.33 7.91
C VAL A 23 -41.34 -23.71 9.18
N SER A 24 -42.21 -23.22 10.07
CA SER A 24 -41.79 -22.59 11.32
C SER A 24 -41.15 -23.64 12.24
N THR A 25 -39.86 -23.47 12.56
CA THR A 25 -39.09 -24.38 13.43
C THR A 25 -38.92 -23.84 14.85
N GLY A 26 -39.47 -22.67 15.14
CA GLY A 26 -39.50 -22.05 16.46
C GLY A 26 -40.29 -20.75 16.45
N ARG A 27 -39.83 -19.74 17.20
CA ARG A 27 -40.40 -18.39 17.23
C ARG A 27 -39.32 -17.30 17.11
N THR A 28 -39.73 -16.09 16.75
CA THR A 28 -38.96 -14.84 16.99
C THR A 28 -38.93 -14.54 18.49
N TYR A 29 -38.10 -13.58 18.92
CA TYR A 29 -38.04 -13.18 20.34
C TYR A 29 -39.35 -12.58 20.87
N GLU A 30 -40.05 -11.80 20.05
CA GLU A 30 -41.38 -11.25 20.38
C GLU A 30 -42.53 -12.27 20.12
N GLY A 31 -42.20 -13.51 19.72
CA GLY A 31 -43.13 -14.65 19.74
C GLY A 31 -43.92 -14.98 18.47
N ALA A 32 -43.68 -14.30 17.33
CA ALA A 32 -44.19 -14.71 16.02
C ALA A 32 -43.59 -16.06 15.55
N PRO A 33 -44.18 -16.76 14.56
CA PRO A 33 -43.59 -17.95 13.95
C PRO A 33 -42.20 -17.65 13.37
N GLY A 34 -41.19 -18.46 13.72
CA GLY A 34 -39.80 -18.24 13.34
C GLY A 34 -39.22 -19.38 12.50
N PHE A 35 -38.44 -19.01 11.47
CA PHE A 35 -37.86 -19.93 10.49
C PHE A 35 -36.34 -19.97 10.66
N ALA A 36 -35.77 -21.12 11.02
CA ALA A 36 -34.33 -21.25 11.25
C ALA A 36 -33.52 -21.21 9.95
N ARG A 37 -32.36 -20.56 10.00
CA ARG A 37 -31.37 -20.46 8.92
C ARG A 37 -30.43 -21.67 8.86
N ASP A 38 -29.86 -21.94 7.69
CA ASP A 38 -28.69 -22.82 7.60
C ASP A 38 -27.43 -22.13 8.17
N GLN A 39 -26.37 -22.90 8.45
CA GLN A 39 -25.16 -22.39 9.11
C GLN A 39 -24.43 -21.30 8.30
N LYS A 40 -24.38 -21.39 6.97
CA LYS A 40 -23.73 -20.40 6.09
C LYS A 40 -24.56 -19.12 6.00
N SER A 41 -25.88 -19.25 5.88
CA SER A 41 -26.84 -18.14 5.90
C SER A 41 -26.87 -17.40 7.23
N GLU A 42 -26.87 -18.12 8.35
CA GLU A 42 -26.80 -17.54 9.69
C GLU A 42 -25.46 -16.82 9.90
N LEU A 43 -24.35 -17.45 9.49
CA LEU A 43 -23.00 -16.89 9.63
C LEU A 43 -22.78 -15.64 8.77
N PHE A 44 -23.23 -15.64 7.51
CA PHE A 44 -23.11 -14.49 6.62
C PHE A 44 -23.86 -13.28 7.18
N LEU A 45 -25.16 -13.42 7.43
CA LEU A 45 -26.00 -12.32 7.94
C LEU A 45 -25.49 -11.80 9.29
N LEU A 46 -25.02 -12.70 10.17
CA LEU A 46 -24.40 -12.30 11.43
C LEU A 46 -23.11 -11.50 11.18
N ALA A 47 -22.15 -11.98 10.39
CA ALA A 47 -20.87 -11.29 10.22
C ALA A 47 -20.98 -9.92 9.53
N VAL A 48 -21.90 -9.74 8.57
CA VAL A 48 -22.11 -8.45 7.90
C VAL A 48 -22.96 -7.46 8.72
N THR A 49 -23.50 -7.89 9.87
CA THR A 49 -24.23 -7.03 10.83
C THR A 49 -23.61 -7.00 12.23
N ASN A 50 -22.52 -7.75 12.49
CA ASN A 50 -21.87 -7.84 13.80
C ASN A 50 -20.63 -6.95 13.88
N MET A 51 -20.65 -6.02 14.83
CA MET A 51 -19.45 -5.41 15.40
C MET A 51 -19.18 -6.14 16.72
N VAL A 52 -18.05 -6.85 16.80
CA VAL A 52 -17.69 -7.71 17.94
C VAL A 52 -17.82 -6.98 19.28
N GLY A 53 -18.47 -7.60 20.25
CA GLY A 53 -18.70 -7.02 21.58
C GLY A 53 -19.81 -5.97 21.63
N GLU A 54 -20.72 -5.96 20.65
CA GLU A 54 -21.95 -5.15 20.66
C GLU A 54 -23.21 -6.01 20.80
N ALA A 55 -24.16 -5.52 21.62
CA ALA A 55 -25.44 -6.17 21.80
C ALA A 55 -26.41 -5.81 20.66
N THR A 56 -27.44 -6.64 20.51
CA THR A 56 -28.68 -6.22 19.87
C THR A 56 -29.74 -6.00 20.93
N PHE A 57 -30.98 -5.74 20.53
CA PHE A 57 -32.08 -5.57 21.48
C PHE A 57 -32.47 -6.89 22.18
N TYR A 58 -32.48 -8.01 21.45
CA TYR A 58 -32.93 -9.31 21.97
C TYR A 58 -31.82 -10.31 22.30
N GLU A 59 -30.60 -10.13 21.75
CA GLU A 59 -29.43 -10.94 22.12
C GLU A 59 -28.36 -10.07 22.78
N SER A 60 -27.83 -10.53 23.92
CA SER A 60 -26.65 -9.91 24.54
C SER A 60 -25.43 -10.03 23.64
N ALA A 61 -24.45 -9.14 23.81
CA ALA A 61 -23.17 -9.23 23.11
C ALA A 61 -22.48 -10.59 23.30
N SER A 62 -22.58 -11.17 24.51
CA SER A 62 -22.00 -12.47 24.84
C SER A 62 -22.65 -13.62 24.06
N ASP A 63 -23.97 -13.60 23.90
CA ASP A 63 -24.71 -14.63 23.17
C ASP A 63 -24.44 -14.53 21.67
N ARG A 64 -24.39 -13.30 21.14
CA ARG A 64 -24.07 -13.01 19.74
C ARG A 64 -22.66 -13.45 19.37
N ASP A 65 -21.66 -13.02 20.15
CA ASP A 65 -20.28 -13.40 19.89
C ASP A 65 -20.11 -14.91 20.08
N SER A 66 -20.77 -15.55 21.05
CA SER A 66 -20.75 -17.01 21.20
C SER A 66 -21.42 -17.74 20.02
N ARG A 67 -22.52 -17.20 19.47
CA ARG A 67 -23.20 -17.73 18.28
C ARG A 67 -22.35 -17.56 17.02
N PHE A 68 -21.70 -16.41 16.86
CA PHE A 68 -20.73 -16.15 15.79
C PHE A 68 -19.53 -17.09 15.88
N VAL A 69 -18.88 -17.19 17.05
CA VAL A 69 -17.80 -18.13 17.36
C VAL A 69 -18.20 -19.55 16.96
N ARG A 70 -19.37 -20.03 17.41
CA ARG A 70 -19.88 -21.37 17.12
C ARG A 70 -20.02 -21.61 15.60
N LEU A 71 -20.72 -20.72 14.90
CA LEU A 71 -20.96 -20.85 13.45
C LEU A 71 -19.65 -20.79 12.65
N VAL A 72 -18.75 -19.86 12.98
CA VAL A 72 -17.42 -19.76 12.37
C VAL A 72 -16.68 -21.09 12.52
N ARG A 73 -16.68 -21.69 13.72
CA ARG A 73 -16.01 -22.96 14.01
C ARG A 73 -16.61 -24.14 13.26
N GLU A 74 -17.93 -24.25 13.25
CA GLU A 74 -18.66 -25.32 12.53
C GLU A 74 -18.38 -25.27 11.02
N VAL A 75 -18.58 -24.11 10.39
CA VAL A 75 -18.38 -23.97 8.93
C VAL A 75 -16.89 -24.02 8.58
N ALA A 76 -15.97 -23.61 9.46
CA ALA A 76 -14.52 -23.70 9.19
C ALA A 76 -14.00 -25.14 9.10
N VAL A 77 -14.68 -26.11 9.71
CA VAL A 77 -14.34 -27.53 9.59
C VAL A 77 -15.14 -28.20 8.48
N ALA A 78 -16.41 -27.84 8.30
CA ALA A 78 -17.28 -28.41 7.26
C ALA A 78 -16.95 -27.91 5.83
N ASP A 79 -16.54 -26.64 5.69
CA ASP A 79 -16.12 -26.04 4.42
C ASP A 79 -15.01 -24.99 4.65
N PRO A 80 -13.76 -25.45 4.88
CA PRO A 80 -12.61 -24.55 5.05
C PRO A 80 -12.38 -23.58 3.88
N PRO A 81 -12.52 -23.98 2.59
CA PRO A 81 -12.42 -23.06 1.46
C PRO A 81 -13.45 -21.91 1.50
N TRP A 82 -14.72 -22.21 1.79
CA TRP A 82 -15.77 -21.18 1.87
C TRP A 82 -15.50 -20.20 3.01
N VAL A 83 -15.06 -20.66 4.19
CA VAL A 83 -14.71 -19.75 5.31
C VAL A 83 -13.47 -18.90 4.99
N ALA A 84 -12.47 -19.45 4.31
CA ALA A 84 -11.30 -18.68 3.88
C ALA A 84 -11.66 -17.58 2.87
N GLY A 85 -12.50 -17.89 1.88
CA GLY A 85 -13.01 -16.91 0.91
C GLY A 85 -13.88 -15.84 1.57
N PHE A 86 -14.85 -16.27 2.39
CA PHE A 86 -15.75 -15.41 3.15
C PHE A 86 -15.01 -14.42 4.06
N LEU A 87 -14.09 -14.88 4.91
CA LEU A 87 -13.36 -13.98 5.82
C LEU A 87 -12.35 -13.07 5.09
N GLY A 88 -11.82 -13.52 3.94
CA GLY A 88 -10.99 -12.70 3.05
C GLY A 88 -11.78 -11.54 2.42
N TRP A 89 -12.95 -11.84 1.84
CA TRP A 89 -13.92 -10.85 1.32
C TRP A 89 -14.41 -9.93 2.43
N LEU A 90 -14.73 -10.48 3.60
CA LEU A 90 -15.22 -9.73 4.76
C LEU A 90 -14.22 -8.65 5.21
N ARG A 91 -12.91 -8.95 5.21
CA ARG A 91 -11.86 -7.96 5.54
C ARG A 91 -11.62 -6.94 4.42
N SER A 92 -11.76 -7.33 3.15
CA SER A 92 -11.19 -6.62 2.00
C SER A 92 -12.23 -5.81 1.21
N ASP A 93 -13.40 -6.40 0.97
CA ASP A 93 -14.43 -5.85 0.08
C ASP A 93 -15.65 -5.37 0.88
N ALA A 94 -16.07 -6.13 1.90
CA ALA A 94 -17.02 -5.64 2.90
C ALA A 94 -16.37 -4.72 3.96
N ASN A 95 -15.03 -4.64 3.99
CA ASN A 95 -14.24 -3.73 4.85
C ASN A 95 -14.49 -3.87 6.38
N MET A 96 -14.94 -5.04 6.83
CA MET A 96 -15.26 -5.33 8.23
C MET A 96 -14.01 -5.78 9.00
N ARG A 97 -13.49 -4.91 9.88
CA ARG A 97 -12.28 -5.18 10.71
C ARG A 97 -12.52 -6.25 11.78
N SER A 98 -13.31 -5.95 12.81
CA SER A 98 -13.31 -6.77 14.03
C SER A 98 -13.97 -8.14 13.84
N ALA A 99 -15.02 -8.23 13.02
CA ALA A 99 -15.67 -9.51 12.68
C ALA A 99 -14.73 -10.46 11.91
N SER A 100 -13.94 -9.96 10.96
CA SER A 100 -12.96 -10.80 10.25
C SER A 100 -11.76 -11.15 11.14
N LEU A 101 -11.34 -10.26 12.04
CA LEU A 101 -10.28 -10.52 13.02
C LEU A 101 -10.65 -11.68 13.97
N VAL A 102 -11.83 -11.60 14.60
CA VAL A 102 -12.32 -12.67 15.49
C VAL A 102 -12.64 -13.94 14.70
N GLY A 103 -13.32 -13.81 13.55
CA GLY A 103 -13.63 -14.96 12.70
C GLY A 103 -12.38 -15.76 12.31
N ALA A 104 -11.27 -15.07 11.99
CA ALA A 104 -10.01 -15.73 11.70
C ALA A 104 -9.40 -16.46 12.90
N LEU A 105 -9.49 -15.89 14.11
CA LEU A 105 -8.98 -16.50 15.34
C LEU A 105 -9.83 -17.72 15.74
N GLU A 106 -11.15 -17.65 15.62
CA GLU A 106 -12.06 -18.74 15.99
C GLU A 106 -12.06 -19.89 14.99
N ALA A 107 -12.05 -19.60 13.69
CA ALA A 107 -11.82 -20.61 12.67
C ALA A 107 -10.45 -21.27 12.88
N THR A 108 -9.42 -20.50 13.23
CA THR A 108 -8.11 -21.05 13.60
C THR A 108 -8.17 -22.00 14.78
N ARG A 109 -9.02 -21.74 15.78
CA ARG A 109 -9.18 -22.64 16.92
C ARG A 109 -9.78 -23.98 16.48
N ALA A 110 -10.92 -23.97 15.79
CA ALA A 110 -11.57 -25.21 15.34
C ALA A 110 -10.74 -26.00 14.31
N LEU A 111 -10.07 -25.31 13.38
CA LEU A 111 -9.13 -25.93 12.45
C LEU A 111 -8.01 -26.67 13.19
N VAL A 112 -7.45 -26.08 14.26
CA VAL A 112 -6.45 -26.74 15.11
C VAL A 112 -7.02 -27.94 15.85
N ASP A 113 -8.20 -27.79 16.47
CA ASP A 113 -8.84 -28.84 17.26
C ASP A 113 -9.27 -30.05 16.39
N ALA A 114 -9.64 -29.80 15.14
CA ALA A 114 -9.99 -30.82 14.15
C ALA A 114 -8.80 -31.35 13.33
N GLY A 115 -7.57 -30.87 13.59
CA GLY A 115 -6.37 -31.24 12.83
C GLY A 115 -6.31 -30.72 11.38
N VAL A 116 -7.26 -29.89 10.97
CA VAL A 116 -7.37 -29.35 9.60
C VAL A 116 -6.39 -28.18 9.39
N PRO A 117 -5.54 -28.20 8.35
CA PRO A 117 -4.60 -27.10 8.11
C PRO A 117 -5.31 -25.85 7.56
N GLY A 118 -5.05 -24.68 8.16
CA GLY A 118 -5.52 -23.41 7.59
C GLY A 118 -5.40 -22.18 8.51
N GLY A 119 -5.58 -22.35 9.82
CA GLY A 119 -5.78 -21.21 10.72
C GLY A 119 -4.67 -20.14 10.71
N ARG A 120 -3.39 -20.53 10.75
CA ARG A 120 -2.27 -19.58 10.67
C ARG A 120 -2.29 -18.74 9.38
N GLN A 121 -2.82 -19.30 8.30
CA GLN A 121 -2.92 -18.62 7.00
C GLN A 121 -3.95 -17.49 7.08
N LEU A 122 -5.04 -17.74 7.81
CA LEU A 122 -6.23 -16.92 7.98
C LEU A 122 -5.98 -15.71 8.90
N VAL A 123 -5.40 -15.92 10.08
CA VAL A 123 -5.01 -14.83 11.01
C VAL A 123 -4.06 -13.83 10.33
N ALA A 124 -3.10 -14.35 9.59
CA ALA A 124 -2.14 -13.56 8.81
C ALA A 124 -2.79 -12.76 7.65
N ALA A 125 -3.96 -13.18 7.16
CA ALA A 125 -4.63 -12.54 6.04
C ALA A 125 -5.50 -11.35 6.46
N VAL A 126 -6.09 -11.40 7.66
CA VAL A 126 -7.01 -10.35 8.16
C VAL A 126 -6.30 -9.17 8.85
N LEU A 127 -5.07 -9.37 9.33
CA LEU A 127 -4.24 -8.33 9.96
C LEU A 127 -3.63 -7.36 8.93
N LYS A 128 -3.99 -6.08 9.02
CA LYS A 128 -3.68 -5.02 8.04
C LYS A 128 -3.19 -3.69 8.65
N ARG A 129 -3.45 -3.37 9.92
CA ARG A 129 -3.08 -2.07 10.56
C ARG A 129 -2.20 -2.22 11.82
N PRO A 130 -1.39 -1.20 12.19
CA PRO A 130 -0.47 -1.27 13.34
C PRO A 130 -1.11 -1.54 14.71
N ASP A 131 -2.37 -1.17 14.91
CA ASP A 131 -3.10 -1.41 16.15
C ASP A 131 -3.77 -2.80 16.23
N GLU A 132 -3.99 -3.47 15.09
CA GLU A 132 -4.69 -4.76 15.01
C GLU A 132 -3.92 -5.96 15.64
N PRO A 133 -2.57 -6.06 15.62
CA PRO A 133 -1.85 -7.09 16.36
C PRO A 133 -2.08 -7.06 17.87
N GLY A 134 -2.18 -5.86 18.47
CA GLY A 134 -2.48 -5.69 19.89
C GLY A 134 -3.92 -6.07 20.22
N GLU A 135 -4.87 -5.66 19.37
CA GLU A 135 -6.28 -6.08 19.44
C GLU A 135 -6.42 -7.61 19.38
N ALA A 136 -5.69 -8.28 18.49
CA ALA A 136 -5.73 -9.74 18.32
C ALA A 136 -5.22 -10.50 19.56
N LEU A 137 -4.12 -10.04 20.19
CA LEU A 137 -3.61 -10.66 21.42
C LEU A 137 -4.48 -10.32 22.64
N ALA A 138 -5.03 -9.12 22.72
CA ALA A 138 -5.98 -8.73 23.76
C ALA A 138 -7.25 -9.61 23.71
N TYR A 139 -7.79 -9.84 22.50
CA TYR A 139 -8.90 -10.76 22.28
C TYR A 139 -8.53 -12.20 22.68
N TRP A 140 -7.42 -12.73 22.17
CA TRP A 140 -7.05 -14.11 22.47
C TRP A 140 -6.77 -14.33 23.97
N THR A 141 -6.04 -13.41 24.60
CA THR A 141 -5.62 -13.54 25.99
C THR A 141 -6.80 -13.39 26.95
N SER A 142 -7.79 -12.56 26.63
CA SER A 142 -9.01 -12.45 27.43
C SER A 142 -9.94 -13.67 27.29
N ARG A 143 -9.95 -14.33 26.12
CA ARG A 143 -10.86 -15.46 25.84
C ARG A 143 -10.29 -16.85 26.14
N TYR A 144 -8.99 -17.07 25.97
CA TYR A 144 -8.30 -18.37 26.11
C TYR A 144 -7.08 -18.32 27.04
N GLY A 145 -6.87 -17.20 27.73
CA GLY A 145 -5.71 -17.00 28.58
C GLY A 145 -4.39 -16.89 27.80
N ARG A 146 -3.27 -16.92 28.53
CA ARG A 146 -1.91 -16.73 27.98
C ARG A 146 -1.43 -17.91 27.12
N ALA A 147 -2.17 -19.02 27.07
CA ALA A 147 -1.87 -20.23 26.29
C ALA A 147 -2.24 -20.06 24.80
N ILE A 148 -1.62 -19.09 24.13
CA ILE A 148 -1.89 -18.75 22.73
C ILE A 148 -1.34 -19.87 21.81
N PRO A 149 -2.17 -20.54 20.99
CA PRO A 149 -1.74 -21.64 20.13
C PRO A 149 -0.66 -21.25 19.12
N LYS A 150 0.14 -22.26 18.75
CA LYS A 150 1.27 -22.13 17.82
C LYS A 150 0.89 -21.46 16.48
N PRO A 151 -0.31 -21.70 15.89
CA PRO A 151 -0.78 -20.95 14.71
C PRO A 151 -1.07 -19.46 14.95
N VAL A 152 -1.57 -19.09 16.13
CA VAL A 152 -2.03 -17.73 16.45
C VAL A 152 -0.89 -16.81 16.84
N LYS A 153 -0.03 -17.19 17.81
CA LYS A 153 1.18 -16.40 18.15
C LYS A 153 1.98 -16.06 16.89
N ARG A 154 2.08 -17.05 16.02
CA ARG A 154 2.73 -16.96 14.73
C ARG A 154 1.98 -16.01 13.79
N GLY A 155 0.69 -16.24 13.49
CA GLY A 155 -0.08 -15.35 12.61
C GLY A 155 -0.05 -13.86 13.02
N VAL A 156 0.08 -13.57 14.32
CA VAL A 156 0.28 -12.20 14.84
C VAL A 156 1.72 -11.71 14.69
N ALA A 157 2.74 -12.49 15.09
CA ALA A 157 4.14 -12.12 14.93
C ALA A 157 4.51 -11.81 13.46
N ASP A 158 3.96 -12.60 12.53
CA ASP A 158 4.10 -12.43 11.08
C ASP A 158 3.58 -11.06 10.58
N ALA A 159 2.65 -10.44 11.33
CA ALA A 159 1.99 -9.18 11.01
C ALA A 159 2.69 -7.98 11.66
N ILE A 160 3.11 -8.05 12.94
CA ILE A 160 3.84 -6.98 13.65
C ILE A 160 5.04 -6.51 12.82
N ALA A 161 5.81 -7.45 12.29
CA ALA A 161 6.99 -7.20 11.47
C ALA A 161 6.71 -6.45 10.15
N ARG A 162 5.44 -6.20 9.79
CA ARG A 162 4.99 -5.44 8.62
C ARG A 162 4.29 -4.11 8.97
N LEU A 163 4.34 -3.70 10.23
CA LEU A 163 3.33 -2.79 10.80
C LEU A 163 3.85 -1.81 11.88
N TYR A 164 5.02 -1.99 12.47
CA TYR A 164 5.54 -1.13 13.56
C TYR A 164 6.70 -0.24 13.07
N THR A 165 6.50 1.09 13.08
CA THR A 165 7.40 2.15 12.56
C THR A 165 7.44 3.35 13.53
N GLU A 166 8.35 4.32 13.39
CA GLU A 166 8.35 5.57 14.18
C GLU A 166 6.99 6.29 14.17
N TYR A 167 6.47 6.60 12.97
CA TYR A 167 5.15 7.21 12.81
C TYR A 167 4.02 6.30 13.36
N GLY A 168 4.15 4.99 13.20
CA GLY A 168 3.25 4.01 13.78
C GLY A 168 3.23 4.01 15.31
N LEU A 169 4.39 4.19 15.95
CA LEU A 169 4.51 4.31 17.41
C LEU A 169 3.91 5.64 17.89
N LEU A 170 4.27 6.75 17.25
CA LEU A 170 3.72 8.08 17.55
C LEU A 170 2.18 8.10 17.47
N LYS A 171 1.62 7.48 16.43
CA LYS A 171 0.19 7.51 16.11
C LYS A 171 -0.68 6.48 16.84
N TYR A 172 -0.16 5.28 17.09
CA TYR A 172 -0.97 4.16 17.60
C TYR A 172 -0.58 3.67 19.01
N ASP A 173 0.65 3.91 19.49
CA ASP A 173 1.12 3.47 20.80
C ASP A 173 0.83 4.49 21.92
N THR A 174 -0.46 4.82 22.07
CA THR A 174 -0.91 5.80 23.08
C THR A 174 -1.06 5.18 24.47
N ALA A 175 -0.85 5.98 25.51
CA ALA A 175 -0.86 5.51 26.91
C ALA A 175 -2.20 4.87 27.34
N GLY A 176 -3.31 5.22 26.69
CA GLY A 176 -4.64 4.66 26.94
C GLY A 176 -4.91 3.27 26.35
N LYS A 177 -3.91 2.58 25.79
CA LYS A 177 -4.05 1.20 25.28
C LYS A 177 -3.65 0.17 26.34
N GLY A 178 -4.49 -0.86 26.50
CA GLY A 178 -4.22 -1.99 27.40
C GLY A 178 -3.09 -2.90 26.92
N PHE A 179 -3.05 -3.17 25.62
CA PHE A 179 -1.92 -3.79 24.91
C PHE A 179 -1.26 -2.73 24.05
N ARG A 180 -0.13 -2.20 24.53
CA ARG A 180 0.79 -1.30 23.84
C ARG A 180 1.83 -2.08 23.05
N PHE A 181 2.57 -1.41 22.17
CA PHE A 181 3.50 -2.09 21.25
C PHE A 181 4.49 -3.00 22.01
N ALA A 182 5.02 -2.51 23.14
CA ALA A 182 5.84 -3.27 24.09
C ALA A 182 5.20 -4.60 24.54
N ASP A 183 3.96 -4.58 25.05
CA ASP A 183 3.32 -5.79 25.60
C ASP A 183 3.05 -6.84 24.51
N VAL A 184 2.81 -6.40 23.28
CA VAL A 184 2.64 -7.28 22.11
C VAL A 184 3.96 -7.96 21.76
N ILE A 185 5.07 -7.21 21.82
CA ILE A 185 6.43 -7.72 21.60
C ILE A 185 6.77 -8.79 22.66
N ASP A 186 6.51 -8.53 23.94
CA ASP A 186 6.80 -9.46 25.02
C ASP A 186 5.96 -10.76 24.99
N LEU A 187 4.81 -10.78 24.30
CA LEU A 187 3.90 -11.94 24.30
C LEU A 187 4.05 -12.89 23.12
N VAL A 188 4.42 -12.40 21.92
CA VAL A 188 4.73 -13.28 20.78
C VAL A 188 6.22 -13.43 20.50
N HIS A 189 7.07 -12.65 21.19
CA HIS A 189 8.51 -12.54 20.95
C HIS A 189 8.82 -12.38 19.46
N PRO A 190 8.29 -11.35 18.78
CA PRO A 190 8.62 -11.10 17.39
C PRO A 190 10.12 -10.79 17.32
N ALA A 191 10.82 -11.39 16.38
CA ALA A 191 12.16 -10.91 16.06
C ALA A 191 12.03 -9.45 15.59
N PRO A 192 12.70 -8.47 16.24
CA PRO A 192 12.64 -7.08 15.82
C PRO A 192 13.24 -6.95 14.43
N ALA A 193 12.80 -5.95 13.66
CA ALA A 193 13.28 -5.79 12.31
C ALA A 193 14.77 -5.42 12.25
N ALA A 194 15.37 -4.57 13.07
CA ALA A 194 16.83 -4.30 13.01
C ALA A 194 17.19 -3.25 14.06
N PRO A 195 18.43 -2.75 14.16
CA PRO A 195 18.78 -1.67 15.07
C PRO A 195 17.69 -0.61 15.30
N TRP A 196 17.21 0.17 14.30
CA TRP A 196 16.08 1.11 14.57
C TRP A 196 14.82 0.46 15.11
N GLN A 197 14.43 -0.76 14.73
CA GLN A 197 13.20 -1.37 15.28
C GLN A 197 13.45 -2.04 16.64
N GLY A 198 14.69 -2.44 16.94
CA GLY A 198 15.13 -2.82 18.27
C GLY A 198 15.15 -1.60 19.18
N ASP A 199 15.66 -0.47 18.71
CA ASP A 199 15.63 0.83 19.37
C ASP A 199 14.21 1.37 19.50
N LEU A 200 13.31 1.13 18.54
CA LEU A 200 11.89 1.46 18.60
C LEU A 200 11.15 0.53 19.57
N PHE A 201 11.54 -0.74 19.65
CA PHE A 201 11.01 -1.68 20.65
C PHE A 201 11.51 -1.30 22.05
N GLN A 202 12.79 -0.93 22.21
CA GLN A 202 13.34 -0.40 23.47
C GLN A 202 12.74 0.97 23.82
N ALA A 203 12.50 1.84 22.84
CA ALA A 203 11.82 3.12 23.05
C ALA A 203 10.34 2.90 23.40
N ALA A 204 9.65 1.91 22.80
CA ALA A 204 8.31 1.52 23.18
C ALA A 204 8.29 0.94 24.61
N LEU A 205 9.27 0.11 24.98
CA LEU A 205 9.46 -0.41 26.33
C LEU A 205 9.77 0.71 27.34
N GLU A 206 10.67 1.64 27.04
CA GLU A 206 10.99 2.79 27.89
C GLU A 206 9.80 3.76 28.03
N ARG A 207 9.08 4.03 26.94
CA ARG A 207 7.82 4.80 26.88
C ARG A 207 6.63 4.05 27.51
N ARG A 208 6.77 2.74 27.78
CA ARG A 208 5.83 1.89 28.55
C ARG A 208 6.21 1.79 30.02
N HIS A 209 7.49 1.86 30.34
CA HIS A 209 8.05 1.71 31.68
C HIS A 209 8.51 3.03 32.32
N HIS A 210 8.17 4.18 31.72
CA HIS A 210 8.42 5.52 32.22
C HIS A 210 9.88 5.78 32.62
N ARG A 211 10.82 5.29 31.81
CA ARG A 211 12.25 5.59 31.93
C ARG A 211 12.56 6.91 31.21
N ASP A 212 13.63 7.59 31.62
CA ASP A 212 14.09 8.80 30.94
C ASP A 212 14.30 8.51 29.45
N ALA A 213 13.65 9.30 28.61
CA ALA A 213 13.64 9.12 27.17
C ALA A 213 14.99 9.55 26.59
N VAL A 214 15.98 8.65 26.64
CA VAL A 214 17.30 8.86 26.04
C VAL A 214 17.12 9.25 24.58
N ARG A 215 17.55 10.47 24.22
CA ARG A 215 17.53 10.95 22.83
C ARG A 215 18.35 10.00 21.98
N ARG A 216 17.70 9.39 20.98
CA ARG A 216 18.32 8.44 20.06
C ARG A 216 18.47 9.08 18.69
N GLU A 217 19.70 9.13 18.21
CA GLU A 217 20.01 9.55 16.83
C GLU A 217 19.41 8.59 15.79
N SER A 218 19.09 7.35 16.18
CA SER A 218 18.40 6.36 15.36
C SER A 218 16.88 6.56 15.23
N LEU A 219 16.30 7.56 15.92
CA LEU A 219 14.86 7.85 15.93
C LEU A 219 14.60 9.36 15.67
N PRO A 220 14.92 9.85 14.45
CA PRO A 220 14.87 11.27 14.12
C PRO A 220 13.45 11.85 14.15
N MET A 221 12.40 11.09 13.79
CA MET A 221 11.04 11.62 13.85
C MET A 221 10.59 11.82 15.30
N LEU A 222 10.92 10.91 16.21
CA LEU A 222 10.68 11.06 17.64
C LEU A 222 11.49 12.22 18.25
N ALA A 223 12.71 12.47 17.76
CA ALA A 223 13.51 13.63 18.15
C ALA A 223 12.88 14.94 17.67
N ALA A 224 12.57 15.07 16.37
CA ALA A 224 11.89 16.23 15.79
C ALA A 224 10.48 16.46 16.38
N ASN A 225 9.78 15.38 16.74
CA ASN A 225 8.52 15.45 17.49
C ASN A 225 8.72 16.03 18.90
N SER A 226 9.76 15.59 19.62
CA SER A 226 10.11 16.15 20.93
C SER A 226 10.52 17.63 20.85
N GLU A 227 11.35 17.98 19.86
CA GLU A 227 11.83 19.35 19.66
C GLU A 227 10.73 20.30 19.17
N LEU A 228 9.86 19.88 18.23
CA LEU A 228 8.72 20.70 17.83
C LEU A 228 7.69 20.86 18.95
N ARG A 229 7.54 19.87 19.85
CA ARG A 229 6.73 20.04 21.08
C ARG A 229 7.33 21.08 22.03
N GLN A 230 8.65 21.07 22.23
CA GLN A 230 9.35 22.05 23.06
C GLN A 230 9.32 23.46 22.43
N ALA A 231 9.55 23.57 21.12
CA ALA A 231 9.48 24.82 20.37
C ALA A 231 8.06 25.40 20.34
N ALA A 232 7.04 24.55 20.11
CA ALA A 232 5.64 24.97 20.14
C ALA A 232 5.17 25.35 21.56
N ALA A 233 5.75 24.77 22.61
CA ALA A 233 5.50 25.25 23.97
C ALA A 233 5.97 26.71 24.14
N ALA A 234 7.14 27.07 23.60
CA ALA A 234 7.69 28.43 23.64
C ALA A 234 6.98 29.43 22.71
N ASP A 235 6.86 29.12 21.41
CA ASP A 235 6.11 29.91 20.43
C ASP A 235 5.27 28.97 19.55
N PRO A 236 3.93 28.95 19.69
CA PRO A 236 3.09 28.02 18.95
C PRO A 236 3.03 28.32 17.45
N ARG A 237 3.43 29.52 16.97
CA ARG A 237 3.40 29.90 15.54
C ARG A 237 4.21 28.95 14.65
N VAL A 238 5.17 28.22 15.22
CA VAL A 238 5.90 27.12 14.54
C VAL A 238 5.00 25.98 14.06
N LEU A 239 3.73 25.92 14.50
CA LEU A 239 2.72 24.95 14.07
C LEU A 239 1.90 25.41 12.85
N LEU A 240 2.11 26.65 12.35
CA LEU A 240 1.60 27.10 11.05
C LEU A 240 2.53 26.71 9.89
N ASP A 241 3.71 26.19 10.21
CA ASP A 241 4.71 25.70 9.27
C ASP A 241 4.39 24.24 8.88
N ALA A 242 3.85 24.06 7.68
CA ALA A 242 3.45 22.76 7.16
C ALA A 242 4.61 21.77 7.03
N GLU A 243 5.85 22.24 6.86
CA GLU A 243 7.04 21.38 6.74
C GLU A 243 7.50 20.88 8.12
N ARG A 244 7.50 21.73 9.14
CA ARG A 244 7.79 21.34 10.54
C ARG A 244 6.81 20.30 11.05
N LEU A 245 5.50 20.51 10.84
CA LEU A 245 4.47 19.53 11.20
C LEU A 245 4.77 18.17 10.56
N ARG A 246 5.15 18.18 9.28
CA ARG A 246 5.55 17.00 8.51
C ARG A 246 6.76 16.28 9.12
N ALA A 247 7.87 17.01 9.34
CA ALA A 247 9.13 16.46 9.85
C ALA A 247 8.97 15.79 11.22
N ALA A 248 8.20 16.42 12.10
CA ALA A 248 7.87 15.91 13.42
C ALA A 248 6.87 14.74 13.41
N GLY A 249 6.41 14.26 12.25
CA GLY A 249 5.32 13.28 12.15
C GLY A 249 4.02 13.74 12.81
N MET A 250 3.84 15.06 12.96
CA MET A 250 2.88 15.67 13.86
C MET A 250 1.46 15.40 13.36
N THR A 251 0.67 14.71 14.18
CA THR A 251 -0.74 14.48 13.86
C THR A 251 -1.53 15.78 14.02
N TRP A 252 -2.71 15.88 13.40
CA TRP A 252 -3.56 17.06 13.60
C TRP A 252 -4.09 17.11 15.04
N GLU A 253 -4.27 15.94 15.67
CA GLU A 253 -4.58 15.76 17.07
C GLU A 253 -3.46 16.35 17.98
N ASP A 254 -2.20 16.03 17.68
CA ASP A 254 -1.05 16.58 18.40
C ASP A 254 -0.91 18.09 18.21
N MET A 255 -1.01 18.58 16.98
CA MET A 255 -0.80 19.99 16.66
C MET A 255 -1.87 20.88 17.31
N LEU A 256 -3.15 20.48 17.33
CA LEU A 256 -4.18 21.19 18.10
C LEU A 256 -3.89 21.16 19.61
N SER A 257 -3.41 20.03 20.14
CA SER A 257 -3.05 19.88 21.55
C SER A 257 -1.88 20.79 21.97
N LEU A 258 -0.93 21.04 21.06
CA LEU A 258 0.26 21.86 21.31
C LEU A 258 0.01 23.36 21.08
N ALA A 259 -0.81 23.73 20.10
CA ALA A 259 -1.24 25.11 19.92
C ALA A 259 -2.09 25.57 21.11
N GLY A 260 -3.06 24.74 21.52
CA GLY A 260 -4.15 25.16 22.39
C GLY A 260 -4.96 26.28 21.74
N ASP A 261 -5.38 27.26 22.53
CA ASP A 261 -6.08 28.46 22.05
C ASP A 261 -5.13 29.63 21.73
N ARG A 262 -3.82 29.37 21.64
CA ARG A 262 -2.78 30.40 21.38
C ARG A 262 -2.58 30.74 19.90
N LEU A 263 -3.33 30.07 19.01
CA LEU A 263 -3.35 30.30 17.57
C LEU A 263 -4.77 30.19 17.04
N ASP A 264 -5.02 30.89 15.93
CA ASP A 264 -6.21 30.67 15.14
C ASP A 264 -6.23 29.25 14.54
N LYS A 265 -7.41 28.63 14.60
CA LYS A 265 -7.65 27.28 14.13
C LYS A 265 -7.85 27.25 12.61
N ALA A 266 -8.34 28.31 11.97
CA ALA A 266 -8.44 28.37 10.51
C ALA A 266 -7.05 28.32 9.85
N ALA A 267 -6.10 29.09 10.37
CA ALA A 267 -4.71 29.12 9.93
C ALA A 267 -4.01 27.76 10.14
N LEU A 268 -4.16 27.15 11.32
CA LEU A 268 -3.64 25.81 11.61
C LEU A 268 -4.18 24.77 10.62
N TRP A 269 -5.50 24.74 10.38
CA TRP A 269 -6.10 23.79 9.44
C TRP A 269 -5.76 24.08 7.98
N SER A 270 -5.60 25.35 7.60
CA SER A 270 -5.16 25.73 6.25
C SER A 270 -3.71 25.31 5.99
N ALA A 271 -2.83 25.43 6.98
CA ALA A 271 -1.45 24.89 6.91
C ALA A 271 -1.42 23.36 6.80
N LEU A 272 -2.41 22.67 7.36
CA LEU A 272 -2.54 21.22 7.23
C LEU A 272 -3.04 20.77 5.83
N VAL A 273 -3.95 21.49 5.16
CA VAL A 273 -4.60 21.00 3.92
C VAL A 273 -3.63 20.53 2.81
N PRO A 274 -2.46 21.17 2.56
CA PRO A 274 -1.46 20.66 1.61
C PRO A 274 -0.71 19.41 2.06
N GLY A 275 -0.53 19.22 3.37
CA GLY A 275 0.14 18.07 3.99
C GLY A 275 -0.81 16.96 4.46
N MET A 276 -2.11 17.22 4.49
CA MET A 276 -3.16 16.25 4.77
C MET A 276 -3.21 15.24 3.64
N GLY A 277 -2.77 14.02 3.94
CA GLY A 277 -2.66 12.93 2.98
C GLY A 277 -3.90 12.80 2.09
N TYR A 278 -3.68 13.08 0.81
CA TYR A 278 -4.31 12.42 -0.34
C TYR A 278 -3.23 12.26 -1.46
N MET A 279 -1.93 12.52 -1.20
CA MET A 279 -1.00 13.18 -2.14
C MET A 279 0.46 12.65 -2.23
N ALA A 280 0.64 11.34 -2.40
CA ALA A 280 1.95 10.69 -2.54
C ALA A 280 2.66 10.97 -3.89
N CYS A 281 3.80 11.68 -3.91
CA CYS A 281 4.56 12.01 -5.13
C CYS A 281 6.11 11.98 -4.99
N LEU A 282 6.82 11.95 -6.12
CA LEU A 282 8.28 12.11 -6.25
C LEU A 282 8.65 13.52 -6.70
N ALA A 283 9.85 13.99 -6.38
CA ALA A 283 10.35 15.29 -6.84
C ALA A 283 10.81 15.28 -8.31
N GLU A 284 10.74 16.45 -8.95
CA GLU A 284 11.38 16.79 -10.23
C GLU A 284 12.86 16.37 -10.30
N GLY A 285 13.34 16.00 -11.49
CA GLY A 285 14.71 15.53 -11.68
C GLY A 285 14.98 14.12 -11.13
N THR A 286 13.98 13.43 -10.54
CA THR A 286 14.12 12.02 -10.17
C THR A 286 14.21 11.16 -11.45
N GLU A 287 15.42 10.71 -11.78
CA GLU A 287 15.69 9.84 -12.93
C GLU A 287 14.93 8.51 -12.84
N ILE A 288 14.18 8.18 -13.88
CA ILE A 288 13.43 6.93 -14.05
C ILE A 288 14.16 6.06 -15.08
N TRP A 289 14.36 4.78 -14.75
CA TRP A 289 14.98 3.84 -15.69
C TRP A 289 14.00 3.46 -16.81
N MET A 290 14.48 3.52 -18.05
CA MET A 290 13.69 3.26 -19.25
C MET A 290 13.91 1.85 -19.81
N PRO A 291 12.92 1.27 -20.52
CA PRO A 291 13.05 -0.04 -21.19
C PRO A 291 14.25 -0.19 -22.13
N ASP A 292 14.65 0.89 -22.80
CA ASP A 292 15.77 0.95 -23.77
C ASP A 292 17.16 1.05 -23.10
N GLY A 293 17.22 0.95 -21.77
CA GLY A 293 18.44 1.13 -20.99
C GLY A 293 18.85 2.59 -20.78
N THR A 294 18.11 3.58 -21.28
CA THR A 294 18.34 5.00 -20.93
C THR A 294 17.74 5.35 -19.57
N THR A 295 17.90 6.60 -19.16
CA THR A 295 17.12 7.20 -18.07
C THR A 295 16.41 8.47 -18.57
N LYS A 296 15.29 8.83 -17.94
CA LYS A 296 14.58 10.11 -18.14
C LYS A 296 14.06 10.59 -16.78
N PRO A 297 14.14 11.89 -16.45
CA PRO A 297 13.59 12.41 -15.20
C PRO A 297 12.05 12.40 -15.21
N ILE A 298 11.45 12.26 -14.03
CA ILE A 298 10.03 11.95 -13.83
C ILE A 298 9.08 12.96 -14.50
N GLU A 299 9.42 14.24 -14.55
CA GLU A 299 8.61 15.27 -15.20
C GLU A 299 8.51 15.06 -16.72
N GLN A 300 9.56 14.54 -17.36
CA GLN A 300 9.52 14.18 -18.78
C GLN A 300 8.74 12.89 -19.02
N VAL A 301 8.81 11.93 -18.09
CA VAL A 301 7.98 10.71 -18.12
C VAL A 301 6.50 11.06 -18.02
N VAL A 302 6.13 11.99 -17.14
CA VAL A 302 4.77 12.52 -17.00
C VAL A 302 4.33 13.31 -18.23
N ALA A 303 5.11 14.32 -18.65
CA ALA A 303 4.74 15.20 -19.76
C ALA A 303 4.60 14.47 -21.11
N ARG A 304 5.43 13.43 -21.35
CA ARG A 304 5.42 12.65 -22.60
C ARG A 304 4.69 11.30 -22.47
N ARG A 305 4.08 11.01 -21.32
CA ARG A 305 3.36 9.76 -21.01
C ARG A 305 4.16 8.50 -21.32
N LEU A 306 5.44 8.50 -20.95
CA LEU A 306 6.35 7.39 -21.26
C LEU A 306 6.02 6.15 -20.42
N PRO A 307 6.31 4.93 -20.93
CA PRO A 307 6.34 3.73 -20.11
C PRO A 307 7.48 3.79 -19.10
N VAL A 308 7.34 3.04 -18.01
CA VAL A 308 8.34 2.92 -16.94
C VAL A 308 8.75 1.47 -16.76
N LEU A 309 9.92 1.22 -16.18
CA LEU A 309 10.26 -0.11 -15.68
C LEU A 309 9.55 -0.37 -14.35
N ALA A 310 8.88 -1.51 -14.24
CA ALA A 310 8.13 -1.91 -13.04
C ALA A 310 8.34 -3.40 -12.71
N PRO A 311 8.24 -3.80 -11.43
CA PRO A 311 8.09 -5.20 -11.03
C PRO A 311 6.89 -5.83 -11.75
N SER A 312 7.04 -7.02 -12.36
CA SER A 312 6.02 -7.66 -13.21
C SER A 312 4.74 -8.09 -12.49
N ARG A 313 4.69 -7.92 -11.18
CA ARG A 313 3.61 -8.34 -10.27
C ARG A 313 3.72 -7.58 -8.93
N PRO A 314 2.72 -7.64 -8.04
CA PRO A 314 2.84 -7.09 -6.70
C PRO A 314 3.86 -7.89 -5.88
N PHE A 315 4.63 -7.19 -5.04
CA PHE A 315 5.50 -7.82 -4.04
C PHE A 315 4.69 -8.66 -3.04
N ASP A 316 5.21 -9.81 -2.57
CA ASP A 316 4.60 -10.58 -1.48
C ASP A 316 4.77 -9.85 -0.12
N THR A 317 3.95 -8.84 0.11
CA THR A 317 3.78 -8.20 1.42
C THR A 317 2.78 -8.95 2.31
N SER A 318 2.53 -10.26 2.11
CA SER A 318 1.74 -11.05 3.07
C SER A 318 2.60 -11.47 4.28
N ALA A 319 1.97 -11.86 5.39
CA ALA A 319 2.65 -12.12 6.66
C ALA A 319 3.60 -13.35 6.60
N VAL A 320 4.81 -13.27 7.18
CA VAL A 320 5.92 -14.25 7.01
C VAL A 320 5.69 -15.57 7.75
N ARG A 321 5.29 -16.64 7.05
CA ARG A 321 4.87 -17.87 7.73
C ARG A 321 6.03 -18.82 8.11
N HIS A 322 6.43 -18.88 9.38
CA HIS A 322 7.46 -19.77 10.00
C HIS A 322 7.05 -21.24 10.35
N GLY A 323 7.95 -22.21 10.19
CA GLY A 323 7.81 -23.64 10.59
C GLY A 323 8.60 -24.61 9.68
N PRO A 324 8.71 -25.92 10.02
CA PRO A 324 9.23 -26.94 9.12
C PRO A 324 8.22 -27.27 8.00
N GLY A 325 8.69 -27.92 6.92
CA GLY A 325 7.83 -28.40 5.82
C GLY A 325 7.12 -27.28 5.04
N ARG A 326 7.82 -26.19 4.73
CA ARG A 326 7.23 -24.99 4.09
C ARG A 326 7.74 -24.78 2.67
N PRO A 327 6.88 -24.33 1.74
CA PRO A 327 7.34 -23.87 0.44
C PRO A 327 8.32 -22.71 0.62
N VAL A 328 9.33 -22.64 -0.26
CA VAL A 328 10.23 -21.50 -0.34
C VAL A 328 9.39 -20.26 -0.69
N ARG A 329 9.62 -19.16 0.03
CA ARG A 329 8.94 -17.90 -0.27
C ARG A 329 9.49 -17.32 -1.55
N ASP A 330 8.63 -16.70 -2.33
CA ASP A 330 9.07 -15.94 -3.50
C ASP A 330 9.69 -14.62 -3.03
N ARG A 331 11.01 -14.55 -3.08
CA ARG A 331 11.80 -13.36 -2.70
C ARG A 331 11.94 -12.37 -3.84
N THR A 332 11.84 -12.86 -5.07
CA THR A 332 12.01 -12.04 -6.27
C THR A 332 10.91 -10.98 -6.34
N MET A 333 11.22 -9.85 -6.95
CA MET A 333 10.21 -8.84 -7.29
C MET A 333 9.35 -9.22 -8.51
N GLY A 334 9.39 -10.49 -8.94
CA GLY A 334 9.20 -10.83 -10.35
C GLY A 334 10.36 -10.29 -11.19
N ASP A 335 10.19 -10.28 -12.51
CA ASP A 335 11.10 -9.61 -13.42
C ASP A 335 10.81 -8.10 -13.46
N ILE A 336 11.82 -7.30 -13.77
CA ILE A 336 11.62 -5.90 -14.11
C ILE A 336 11.22 -5.83 -15.58
N VAL A 337 9.99 -5.39 -15.85
CA VAL A 337 9.39 -5.35 -17.19
C VAL A 337 8.93 -3.92 -17.54
N PRO A 338 8.80 -3.58 -18.84
CA PRO A 338 8.12 -2.37 -19.26
C PRO A 338 6.65 -2.39 -18.84
N ALA A 339 6.18 -1.31 -18.23
CA ALA A 339 4.78 -1.09 -17.90
C ALA A 339 4.32 0.30 -18.35
N LEU A 340 3.09 0.42 -18.82
CA LEU A 340 2.45 1.70 -19.11
C LEU A 340 1.66 2.14 -17.86
N PRO A 341 1.93 3.33 -17.29
CA PRO A 341 1.13 3.87 -16.20
C PRO A 341 -0.37 4.00 -16.54
N SER A 342 -1.22 3.81 -15.53
CA SER A 342 -2.66 4.08 -15.58
C SER A 342 -2.98 5.57 -15.39
N ALA A 343 -2.09 6.31 -14.74
CA ALA A 343 -2.12 7.77 -14.65
C ALA A 343 -0.70 8.37 -14.58
N TRP A 344 -0.56 9.59 -15.08
CA TRP A 344 0.61 10.45 -14.93
C TRP A 344 0.14 11.76 -14.30
N LEU A 345 0.77 12.17 -13.21
CA LEU A 345 0.34 13.25 -12.33
C LEU A 345 1.45 14.30 -12.18
N SER A 346 1.08 15.57 -12.24
CA SER A 346 1.87 16.71 -11.79
C SER A 346 1.04 17.46 -10.77
N MET A 347 1.58 17.69 -9.58
CA MET A 347 0.81 18.22 -8.44
C MET A 347 1.27 19.62 -8.01
N GLY A 348 2.20 20.22 -8.75
CA GLY A 348 2.82 21.49 -8.39
C GLY A 348 3.88 21.33 -7.31
N GLU A 349 4.13 22.40 -6.55
CA GLU A 349 5.14 22.40 -5.50
C GLU A 349 4.64 21.73 -4.22
N HIS A 350 5.40 20.77 -3.71
CA HIS A 350 5.17 20.15 -2.42
C HIS A 350 6.48 19.98 -1.65
N PRO A 351 6.40 20.02 -0.30
CA PRO A 351 7.46 19.49 0.55
C PRO A 351 7.84 18.05 0.15
N VAL A 352 9.13 17.78 0.03
CA VAL A 352 9.73 16.45 -0.16
C VAL A 352 10.84 16.22 0.87
N VAL A 353 11.29 14.99 1.08
CA VAL A 353 12.57 14.70 1.75
C VAL A 353 13.44 13.90 0.79
N ARG A 354 14.74 14.15 0.76
CA ARG A 354 15.71 13.33 0.03
C ARG A 354 16.05 12.12 0.87
N ILE A 355 15.93 10.94 0.29
CA ILE A 355 16.35 9.68 0.87
C ILE A 355 17.67 9.31 0.20
N ASP A 356 18.77 9.30 0.96
CA ASP A 356 20.10 8.92 0.49
C ASP A 356 20.36 7.44 0.80
N PHE A 357 21.00 6.71 -0.11
CA PHE A 357 21.20 5.25 -0.02
C PHE A 357 22.68 4.84 0.09
N VAL A 358 22.94 3.59 0.52
CA VAL A 358 24.29 3.00 0.68
C VAL A 358 25.04 2.93 -0.66
N SER A 359 24.33 2.78 -1.77
CA SER A 359 24.87 2.93 -3.12
C SER A 359 25.41 4.33 -3.44
N GLY A 360 25.10 5.35 -2.65
CA GLY A 360 25.28 6.77 -2.93
C GLY A 360 24.12 7.41 -3.72
N ARG A 361 23.15 6.62 -4.21
CA ARG A 361 21.94 7.13 -4.87
C ARG A 361 21.13 8.01 -3.93
N SER A 362 20.27 8.85 -4.49
CA SER A 362 19.22 9.52 -3.73
C SER A 362 17.91 9.66 -4.52
N VAL A 363 16.78 9.66 -3.81
CA VAL A 363 15.45 9.95 -4.37
C VAL A 363 14.72 10.89 -3.42
N SER A 364 14.05 11.91 -3.95
CA SER A 364 13.27 12.86 -3.15
C SER A 364 11.78 12.62 -3.33
N ALA A 365 11.02 12.55 -2.23
CA ALA A 365 9.60 12.20 -2.25
C ALA A 365 8.77 12.90 -1.15
N THR A 366 7.45 13.02 -1.34
CA THR A 366 6.54 13.54 -0.29
C THR A 366 6.52 12.60 0.91
N LEU A 367 6.19 13.12 2.11
CA LEU A 367 6.24 12.30 3.32
C LEU A 367 5.15 11.19 3.38
N ASP A 368 4.05 11.33 2.63
CA ASP A 368 3.05 10.27 2.44
C ASP A 368 3.34 9.35 1.23
N HIS A 369 4.41 9.60 0.47
CA HIS A 369 4.79 8.76 -0.67
C HIS A 369 5.11 7.33 -0.23
N ARG A 370 4.57 6.31 -0.90
CA ARG A 370 4.74 4.93 -0.46
C ARG A 370 6.00 4.28 -1.00
N TRP A 371 6.59 3.41 -0.20
CA TRP A 371 7.74 2.61 -0.53
C TRP A 371 7.46 1.15 -0.23
N VAL A 372 8.04 0.26 -1.04
CA VAL A 372 8.25 -1.11 -0.61
C VAL A 372 9.60 -1.13 0.10
N LYS A 373 9.66 -1.63 1.33
CA LYS A 373 10.94 -1.98 1.98
C LYS A 373 11.01 -3.47 2.26
N ARG A 374 12.22 -4.03 2.27
CA ARG A 374 12.43 -5.36 2.85
C ARG A 374 12.32 -5.20 4.36
N ARG A 375 11.42 -5.98 4.96
CA ARG A 375 11.37 -6.18 6.41
C ARG A 375 12.75 -6.55 6.88
N ARG A 376 13.30 -5.63 7.63
CA ARG A 376 14.63 -5.68 8.22
C ARG A 376 14.72 -6.98 9.09
N ASN A 377 15.92 -7.54 9.30
CA ASN A 377 16.21 -8.80 10.07
C ASN A 377 15.51 -10.09 9.64
N ASP A 378 14.54 -10.06 8.72
CA ASP A 378 14.02 -11.31 8.17
C ASP A 378 15.13 -12.00 7.38
N ARG A 379 15.79 -12.98 8.01
CA ARG A 379 16.79 -13.89 7.42
C ARG A 379 16.21 -14.77 6.31
N ARG A 380 14.97 -14.52 5.88
CA ARG A 380 14.25 -15.16 4.77
C ARG A 380 13.59 -14.16 3.82
N GLU A 381 13.80 -12.87 4.07
CA GLU A 381 13.65 -11.73 3.15
C GLU A 381 12.24 -11.55 2.59
N SER A 382 11.49 -10.64 3.21
CA SER A 382 10.10 -10.38 2.88
C SER A 382 9.79 -8.90 2.82
N TRP A 383 8.71 -8.56 2.12
CA TRP A 383 8.37 -7.19 1.77
C TRP A 383 7.31 -6.58 2.71
N GLU A 384 7.33 -5.26 2.81
CA GLU A 384 6.32 -4.44 3.47
C GLU A 384 6.09 -3.13 2.72
N TRP A 385 4.86 -2.59 2.81
CA TRP A 385 4.50 -1.27 2.30
C TRP A 385 4.50 -0.26 3.44
N VAL A 386 5.19 0.85 3.25
CA VAL A 386 5.35 1.96 4.21
C VAL A 386 5.25 3.31 3.49
N THR A 387 5.11 4.42 4.21
CA THR A 387 5.28 5.78 3.64
C THR A 387 6.71 6.29 3.81
N THR A 388 7.09 7.42 3.20
CA THR A 388 8.38 8.07 3.45
C THR A 388 8.52 8.53 4.92
N ALA A 389 7.41 8.87 5.58
CA ALA A 389 7.34 9.13 7.03
C ALA A 389 7.51 7.87 7.89
N ASP A 390 7.44 6.68 7.28
CA ASP A 390 7.73 5.38 7.89
C ASP A 390 9.08 4.80 7.38
N LEU A 391 9.90 5.60 6.68
CA LEU A 391 11.27 5.24 6.30
C LEU A 391 12.26 5.73 7.35
N GLU A 392 13.20 4.85 7.72
CA GLU A 392 14.16 5.07 8.79
C GLU A 392 15.54 4.57 8.37
N VAL A 393 16.62 5.20 8.86
CA VAL A 393 17.99 4.95 8.39
C VAL A 393 18.38 3.47 8.56
N GLY A 394 18.90 2.88 7.49
CA GLY A 394 19.25 1.46 7.39
C GLY A 394 18.08 0.53 7.01
N ASP A 395 16.89 1.04 6.70
CA ASP A 395 15.90 0.30 5.91
C ASP A 395 16.46 -0.13 4.56
N GLY A 396 16.12 -1.32 4.09
CA GLY A 396 16.50 -1.79 2.75
C GLY A 396 15.35 -1.60 1.76
N ILE A 397 15.56 -0.80 0.72
CA ILE A 397 14.62 -0.64 -0.39
C ILE A 397 15.04 -1.62 -1.51
N PRO A 398 14.09 -2.28 -2.21
CA PRO A 398 14.41 -3.12 -3.36
C PRO A 398 15.14 -2.31 -4.43
N ALA A 399 16.39 -2.66 -4.68
CA ALA A 399 17.20 -2.20 -5.79
C ALA A 399 17.33 -3.37 -6.78
N PRO A 400 16.65 -3.36 -7.94
CA PRO A 400 16.71 -4.48 -8.86
C PRO A 400 18.12 -4.66 -9.43
N ILE A 401 18.60 -5.89 -9.53
CA ILE A 401 19.92 -6.24 -10.10
C ILE A 401 19.81 -7.32 -11.17
N GLY A 402 20.72 -7.30 -12.14
CA GLY A 402 20.63 -8.21 -13.30
C GLY A 402 19.53 -7.83 -14.30
N VAL A 403 19.03 -6.59 -14.24
CA VAL A 403 17.92 -6.10 -15.08
C VAL A 403 18.31 -6.13 -16.56
N ASN A 404 17.52 -6.84 -17.37
CA ASN A 404 17.69 -6.93 -18.81
C ASN A 404 17.05 -5.73 -19.55
N ALA A 405 17.51 -4.52 -19.22
CA ALA A 405 17.12 -3.26 -19.88
C ALA A 405 18.39 -2.61 -20.48
N TRP A 406 18.61 -2.90 -21.75
CA TRP A 406 19.78 -2.54 -22.54
C TRP A 406 19.34 -2.15 -23.96
N GLY A 407 20.18 -1.41 -24.67
CA GLY A 407 20.05 -1.23 -26.10
C GLY A 407 20.97 -2.18 -26.88
N ASP A 408 21.30 -1.76 -28.10
CA ASP A 408 22.03 -2.52 -29.12
C ASP A 408 23.33 -1.84 -29.59
N ASP A 409 23.59 -0.58 -29.20
CA ASP A 409 24.75 0.18 -29.68
C ASP A 409 26.07 -0.20 -28.97
N GLY A 410 27.02 -0.75 -29.75
CA GLY A 410 28.43 -0.94 -29.38
C GLY A 410 28.84 -2.39 -29.10
N ASP A 411 30.14 -2.69 -29.22
CA ASP A 411 30.74 -3.98 -28.87
C ASP A 411 31.65 -3.88 -27.63
N SER A 412 32.10 -5.01 -27.07
CA SER A 412 32.93 -5.04 -25.86
C SER A 412 34.38 -4.58 -26.06
N ALA A 413 34.87 -4.50 -27.30
CA ALA A 413 36.19 -3.95 -27.63
C ALA A 413 36.13 -2.42 -27.75
N ASP A 414 35.11 -1.88 -28.42
CA ASP A 414 34.73 -0.46 -28.37
C ASP A 414 34.53 0.00 -26.92
N GLY A 415 33.78 -0.79 -26.14
CA GLY A 415 33.59 -0.60 -24.72
C GLY A 415 34.91 -0.51 -23.96
N TYR A 416 35.75 -1.54 -24.05
CA TYR A 416 37.03 -1.57 -23.32
C TYR A 416 37.94 -0.40 -23.72
N PHE A 417 38.03 -0.09 -25.01
CA PHE A 417 38.83 1.04 -25.50
C PHE A 417 38.31 2.37 -24.93
N VAL A 418 37.00 2.64 -25.01
CA VAL A 418 36.38 3.84 -24.43
C VAL A 418 36.59 3.90 -22.92
N GLY A 419 36.45 2.77 -22.20
CA GLY A 419 36.66 2.68 -20.76
C GLY A 419 38.10 2.98 -20.34
N ALA A 420 39.08 2.33 -20.97
CA ALA A 420 40.49 2.58 -20.68
C ALA A 420 40.92 4.02 -21.05
N MET A 421 40.38 4.58 -22.13
CA MET A 421 40.61 5.99 -22.49
C MET A 421 39.89 6.98 -21.56
N LEU A 422 38.76 6.60 -20.96
CA LEU A 422 38.12 7.34 -19.88
C LEU A 422 38.85 7.19 -18.53
N GLY A 423 39.80 6.28 -18.39
CA GLY A 423 40.79 6.24 -17.31
C GLY A 423 42.01 7.10 -17.63
N ASP A 424 43.14 6.45 -17.93
CA ASP A 424 44.46 7.04 -18.23
C ASP A 424 44.60 7.68 -19.63
N GLY A 425 43.51 7.86 -20.36
CA GLY A 425 43.53 8.46 -21.70
C GLY A 425 43.62 9.99 -21.69
N CYS A 426 44.51 10.55 -22.50
CA CYS A 426 44.46 11.96 -22.88
C CYS A 426 43.63 12.13 -24.15
N MET A 427 42.46 12.74 -24.01
CA MET A 427 41.48 12.97 -25.08
C MET A 427 41.25 14.46 -25.41
N THR A 428 42.03 15.36 -24.78
CA THR A 428 41.97 16.82 -24.97
C THR A 428 43.03 17.37 -25.93
N ASN A 429 43.96 16.52 -26.39
CA ASN A 429 44.99 16.86 -27.38
C ASN A 429 44.38 17.08 -28.79
N PHE A 430 45.11 17.75 -29.68
CA PHE A 430 44.67 17.96 -31.06
C PHE A 430 44.71 16.68 -31.91
N GLY A 431 43.55 16.00 -32.01
CA GLY A 431 43.25 15.05 -33.09
C GLY A 431 43.91 13.68 -33.04
N THR A 432 44.52 13.27 -31.93
CA THR A 432 45.07 11.91 -31.75
C THR A 432 45.09 11.53 -30.26
N PRO A 433 44.67 10.31 -29.88
CA PRO A 433 44.64 9.91 -28.48
C PRO A 433 46.02 9.52 -27.94
N GLU A 434 46.29 9.86 -26.68
CA GLU A 434 47.43 9.32 -25.91
C GLU A 434 46.93 8.50 -24.73
N PHE A 435 47.71 7.52 -24.28
CA PHE A 435 47.43 6.64 -23.15
C PHE A 435 48.60 6.68 -22.16
N ALA A 436 48.33 7.02 -20.91
CA ALA A 436 49.34 7.39 -19.92
C ALA A 436 49.68 6.24 -18.95
N GLN A 437 50.34 5.19 -19.44
CA GLN A 437 50.69 4.01 -18.62
C GLN A 437 52.18 3.65 -18.62
N VAL A 438 52.60 3.02 -17.52
CA VAL A 438 53.96 2.50 -17.31
C VAL A 438 54.13 1.20 -18.09
N ASP A 439 55.28 1.07 -18.74
CA ASP A 439 55.69 -0.14 -19.46
C ASP A 439 56.28 -1.17 -18.48
N GLU A 440 55.44 -2.09 -18.01
CA GLU A 440 55.81 -3.16 -17.08
C GLU A 440 55.04 -4.47 -17.38
N PRO A 441 55.57 -5.66 -17.03
CA PRO A 441 54.98 -6.94 -17.42
C PRO A 441 53.52 -7.14 -16.98
N SER A 442 53.11 -6.49 -15.88
CA SER A 442 51.75 -6.57 -15.35
C SER A 442 50.67 -6.00 -16.30
N ARG A 443 51.07 -5.27 -17.34
CA ARG A 443 50.19 -4.59 -18.31
C ARG A 443 50.36 -5.10 -19.75
N ALA A 444 51.17 -6.15 -19.97
CA ALA A 444 51.46 -6.67 -21.30
C ALA A 444 50.19 -6.93 -22.13
N ASN A 445 49.17 -7.58 -21.55
CA ASN A 445 47.91 -7.87 -22.26
C ASN A 445 47.06 -6.62 -22.52
N MET A 446 47.24 -5.54 -21.75
CA MET A 446 46.62 -4.24 -22.07
C MET A 446 47.28 -3.63 -23.29
N PHE A 447 48.61 -3.59 -23.35
CA PHE A 447 49.34 -3.04 -24.49
C PHE A 447 49.15 -3.88 -25.75
N GLN A 448 49.06 -5.21 -25.62
CA GLN A 448 48.66 -6.10 -26.71
C GLN A 448 47.26 -5.74 -27.22
N PHE A 449 46.26 -5.62 -26.34
CA PHE A 449 44.92 -5.17 -26.75
C PHE A 449 44.94 -3.81 -27.45
N PHE A 450 45.69 -2.82 -26.92
CA PHE A 450 45.79 -1.50 -27.54
C PHE A 450 46.48 -1.56 -28.91
N SER A 451 47.46 -2.45 -29.10
CA SER A 451 48.08 -2.73 -30.40
C SER A 451 47.09 -3.39 -31.36
N ASP A 452 46.38 -4.44 -30.94
CA ASP A 452 45.44 -5.19 -31.77
C ASP A 452 44.22 -4.33 -32.16
N TYR A 453 43.70 -3.55 -31.22
CA TYR A 453 42.57 -2.63 -31.44
C TYR A 453 42.98 -1.42 -32.29
N ALA A 454 44.20 -0.89 -32.11
CA ALA A 454 44.75 0.10 -33.05
C ALA A 454 44.89 -0.52 -34.46
N GLY A 455 45.39 -1.75 -34.57
CA GLY A 455 45.50 -2.49 -35.83
C GLY A 455 44.14 -2.71 -36.53
N LYS A 456 43.09 -3.11 -35.78
CA LYS A 456 41.69 -3.18 -36.25
C LYS A 456 41.20 -1.86 -36.87
N LEU A 457 41.71 -0.73 -36.38
CA LEU A 457 41.40 0.63 -36.84
C LEU A 457 42.39 1.19 -37.88
N GLY A 458 43.41 0.41 -38.30
CA GLY A 458 44.48 0.88 -39.20
C GLY A 458 45.44 1.89 -38.56
N CYS A 459 45.45 1.98 -37.23
CA CYS A 459 46.34 2.82 -36.42
C CYS A 459 47.53 2.01 -35.87
N VAL A 460 48.56 2.72 -35.42
CA VAL A 460 49.73 2.17 -34.73
C VAL A 460 49.72 2.64 -33.28
N PHE A 461 49.86 1.71 -32.33
CA PHE A 461 50.05 2.02 -30.91
C PHE A 461 51.54 2.00 -30.57
N ALA A 462 52.12 3.15 -30.22
CA ALA A 462 53.57 3.27 -30.00
C ALA A 462 53.91 4.15 -28.79
N LYS A 463 55.01 3.79 -28.11
CA LYS A 463 55.55 4.53 -26.96
C LYS A 463 56.15 5.87 -27.42
N CYS A 464 55.73 6.96 -26.79
CA CYS A 464 56.13 8.33 -27.15
C CYS A 464 56.70 9.14 -25.97
N GLY A 465 56.90 8.50 -24.82
CA GLY A 465 57.57 9.03 -23.63
C GLY A 465 57.65 7.96 -22.53
N GLU A 466 58.30 8.27 -21.40
CA GLU A 466 58.54 7.30 -20.31
C GLU A 466 57.29 6.54 -19.84
N ARG A 467 56.16 7.25 -19.78
CA ARG A 467 54.84 6.74 -19.36
C ARG A 467 53.73 7.14 -20.33
N LYS A 468 54.07 7.30 -21.61
CA LYS A 468 53.14 7.76 -22.64
C LYS A 468 53.20 6.89 -23.88
N TRP A 469 52.02 6.54 -24.37
CA TRP A 469 51.80 5.86 -25.63
C TRP A 469 50.82 6.67 -26.48
N ARG A 470 50.89 6.55 -27.81
CA ARG A 470 50.06 7.30 -28.76
C ARG A 470 49.50 6.36 -29.80
N ILE A 471 48.22 6.53 -30.14
CA ILE A 471 47.53 5.75 -31.18
C ILE A 471 47.53 6.60 -32.46
N THR A 472 48.56 6.50 -33.29
CA THR A 472 48.71 7.31 -34.51
C THR A 472 48.05 6.66 -35.71
N TYR A 473 47.43 7.45 -36.59
CA TYR A 473 46.98 6.99 -37.90
C TYR A 473 48.02 7.40 -38.96
N PRO A 474 48.52 6.48 -39.82
CA PRO A 474 49.66 6.77 -40.70
C PRO A 474 49.31 7.66 -41.91
N LEU A 475 48.03 7.81 -42.27
CA LEU A 475 47.63 8.64 -43.41
C LEU A 475 47.45 10.11 -43.00
N VAL A 476 48.41 10.95 -43.41
CA VAL A 476 48.40 12.40 -43.19
C VAL A 476 47.13 13.04 -43.76
N ARG A 477 46.59 14.04 -43.06
CA ARG A 477 45.32 14.76 -43.36
C ARG A 477 44.02 13.96 -43.21
N LYS A 478 44.05 12.65 -42.96
CA LYS A 478 42.84 11.92 -42.53
C LYS A 478 42.63 12.05 -41.03
N MET A 479 41.36 12.01 -40.62
CA MET A 479 40.96 12.00 -39.22
C MET A 479 41.34 10.66 -38.58
N ASN A 480 41.80 10.67 -37.33
CA ASN A 480 42.28 9.47 -36.65
C ASN A 480 41.10 8.58 -36.26
N PRO A 481 40.97 7.34 -36.80
CA PRO A 481 39.81 6.48 -36.54
C PRO A 481 39.59 6.16 -35.05
N ALA A 482 40.67 6.08 -34.25
CA ALA A 482 40.56 5.90 -32.80
C ALA A 482 39.99 7.13 -32.09
N THR A 483 40.27 8.34 -32.59
CA THR A 483 39.59 9.57 -32.14
C THR A 483 38.11 9.57 -32.54
N ASP A 484 37.75 9.02 -33.71
CA ASP A 484 36.36 9.01 -34.18
C ASP A 484 35.48 8.00 -33.44
N VAL A 485 36.02 6.87 -32.95
CA VAL A 485 35.35 6.02 -31.96
C VAL A 485 35.05 6.83 -30.68
N LEU A 486 36.04 7.55 -30.15
CA LEU A 486 35.87 8.37 -28.95
C LEU A 486 34.86 9.53 -29.15
N ARG A 487 34.69 10.01 -30.40
CA ARG A 487 33.62 10.96 -30.76
C ARG A 487 32.26 10.29 -30.89
N ARG A 488 32.16 9.10 -31.50
CA ARG A 488 30.91 8.32 -31.61
C ARG A 488 30.26 8.09 -30.24
N TYR A 489 31.06 7.82 -29.20
CA TYR A 489 30.57 7.65 -27.83
C TYR A 489 30.60 8.96 -26.99
N GLY A 490 30.93 10.10 -27.59
CA GLY A 490 30.84 11.42 -26.93
C GLY A 490 31.87 11.69 -25.83
N VAL A 491 32.95 10.88 -25.75
CA VAL A 491 33.98 10.97 -24.70
C VAL A 491 35.19 11.82 -25.11
N TRP A 492 35.37 12.06 -26.41
CA TRP A 492 36.45 12.91 -26.92
C TRP A 492 36.34 14.36 -26.42
N GLY A 493 37.47 14.97 -26.04
CA GLY A 493 37.53 16.35 -25.55
C GLY A 493 37.09 16.56 -24.09
N LEU A 494 36.52 15.55 -23.43
CA LEU A 494 36.08 15.66 -22.03
C LEU A 494 37.28 15.81 -21.07
N LYS A 495 37.26 16.85 -20.24
CA LYS A 495 38.19 16.99 -19.09
C LYS A 495 37.79 16.03 -17.97
N SER A 496 38.67 15.78 -17.01
CA SER A 496 38.47 14.74 -15.98
C SER A 496 37.19 14.85 -15.14
N GLY A 497 36.66 16.05 -14.90
CA GLY A 497 35.35 16.27 -14.23
C GLY A 497 34.14 16.29 -15.17
N GLU A 498 34.37 16.34 -16.49
CA GLU A 498 33.34 16.34 -17.54
C GLU A 498 33.11 14.93 -18.12
N LYS A 499 34.07 14.00 -17.89
CA LYS A 499 34.04 12.58 -18.28
C LYS A 499 32.67 11.97 -17.96
N ARG A 500 32.05 11.28 -18.93
CA ARG A 500 30.75 10.59 -18.80
C ARG A 500 30.51 9.69 -20.01
N PHE A 501 29.57 8.76 -19.89
CA PHE A 501 29.02 7.98 -21.00
C PHE A 501 27.78 8.68 -21.60
N PRO A 502 27.39 8.38 -22.85
CA PRO A 502 26.20 8.96 -23.47
C PRO A 502 24.92 8.28 -22.96
N ASN A 503 23.90 9.05 -22.58
CA ASN A 503 22.59 8.51 -22.20
C ASN A 503 21.77 8.12 -23.45
N ARG A 504 22.16 7.01 -24.08
CA ARG A 504 21.49 6.37 -25.24
C ARG A 504 21.44 4.84 -25.07
N PRO A 505 20.69 4.10 -25.90
CA PRO A 505 20.57 2.63 -25.84
C PRO A 505 21.89 1.89 -26.15
N LEU A 506 22.84 1.92 -25.23
CA LEU A 506 24.10 1.18 -25.31
C LEU A 506 23.88 -0.32 -25.01
N SER A 507 24.65 -1.17 -25.68
CA SER A 507 24.61 -2.62 -25.47
C SER A 507 25.17 -3.04 -24.11
N ARG A 508 24.72 -4.21 -23.64
CA ARG A 508 25.25 -4.86 -22.44
C ARG A 508 26.75 -5.14 -22.58
N GLU A 509 27.18 -5.56 -23.77
CA GLU A 509 28.56 -5.95 -24.09
C GLU A 509 29.50 -4.75 -24.09
N PHE A 510 29.05 -3.59 -24.59
CA PHE A 510 29.78 -2.33 -24.50
C PHE A 510 30.06 -1.96 -23.03
N TRP A 511 29.06 -2.05 -22.15
CA TRP A 511 29.23 -1.76 -20.72
C TRP A 511 30.20 -2.71 -20.03
N ILE A 512 30.17 -4.01 -20.35
CA ILE A 512 31.14 -5.00 -19.83
C ILE A 512 32.57 -4.63 -20.23
N GLY A 513 32.78 -4.25 -21.49
CA GLY A 513 34.07 -3.74 -21.96
C GLY A 513 34.50 -2.51 -21.18
N ALA A 514 33.65 -1.48 -21.13
CA ALA A 514 33.96 -0.18 -20.52
C ALA A 514 34.33 -0.28 -19.05
N LEU A 515 33.60 -1.08 -18.27
CA LEU A 515 33.89 -1.31 -16.85
C LEU A 515 35.23 -2.04 -16.67
N SER A 516 35.55 -3.01 -17.54
CA SER A 516 36.84 -3.71 -17.51
C SER A 516 38.01 -2.76 -17.77
N GLY A 517 37.91 -1.90 -18.80
CA GLY A 517 38.95 -0.92 -19.14
C GLY A 517 39.17 0.15 -18.06
N LEU A 518 38.10 0.58 -17.38
CA LEU A 518 38.18 1.50 -16.23
C LEU A 518 38.85 0.86 -15.00
N ILE A 519 38.67 -0.45 -14.80
CA ILE A 519 39.26 -1.16 -13.67
C ILE A 519 40.73 -1.48 -13.92
N ASP A 520 41.10 -1.82 -15.17
CA ASP A 520 42.50 -2.00 -15.59
C ASP A 520 43.33 -0.71 -15.52
N THR A 521 42.70 0.47 -15.61
CA THR A 521 43.34 1.80 -15.52
C THR A 521 43.31 2.37 -14.10
N ASP A 522 42.40 3.29 -13.80
CA ASP A 522 42.26 3.97 -12.49
C ASP A 522 41.80 3.03 -11.36
N GLY A 523 41.12 1.93 -11.70
CA GLY A 523 40.59 1.00 -10.72
C GLY A 523 41.64 0.19 -9.96
N HIS A 524 41.24 -0.32 -8.80
CA HIS A 524 42.09 -1.10 -7.90
C HIS A 524 41.34 -2.33 -7.39
N VAL A 525 41.98 -3.50 -7.46
CA VAL A 525 41.53 -4.72 -6.77
C VAL A 525 42.34 -4.87 -5.50
N ARG A 526 41.68 -5.07 -4.35
CA ARG A 526 42.30 -5.03 -3.02
C ARG A 526 41.80 -6.18 -2.17
N ILE A 527 42.73 -6.92 -1.58
CA ILE A 527 42.48 -7.93 -0.55
C ILE A 527 43.08 -7.41 0.76
N ARG A 528 42.30 -7.45 1.86
CA ARG A 528 42.68 -6.90 3.17
C ARG A 528 42.19 -7.81 4.29
N THR A 529 43.03 -8.09 5.28
CA THR A 529 42.61 -8.72 6.54
C THR A 529 42.33 -7.62 7.58
N ASN A 530 41.19 -7.67 8.26
CA ASN A 530 40.89 -6.74 9.36
C ASN A 530 41.60 -7.19 10.67
N PRO A 531 41.66 -6.33 11.71
CA PRO A 531 42.27 -6.71 13.01
C PRO A 531 41.59 -7.86 13.76
N LYS A 532 40.48 -8.40 13.26
CA LYS A 532 39.77 -9.59 13.78
C LYS A 532 39.99 -10.84 12.90
N GLY A 533 41.00 -10.82 12.02
CA GLY A 533 41.33 -11.94 11.13
C GLY A 533 40.36 -12.15 9.96
N THR A 534 39.31 -11.33 9.79
CA THR A 534 38.37 -11.48 8.68
C THR A 534 38.98 -10.91 7.39
N LEU A 535 38.91 -11.69 6.30
CA LEU A 535 39.30 -11.23 4.96
C LEU A 535 38.18 -10.38 4.32
N HIS A 536 38.58 -9.33 3.61
CA HIS A 536 37.71 -8.44 2.83
C HIS A 536 38.33 -8.23 1.44
N ALA A 537 37.49 -8.28 0.41
CA ALA A 537 37.88 -7.92 -0.96
C ALA A 537 37.10 -6.68 -1.43
N SER A 538 37.75 -5.81 -2.20
CA SER A 538 37.09 -4.71 -2.89
C SER A 538 37.67 -4.47 -4.29
N ILE A 539 36.79 -4.12 -5.22
CA ILE A 539 37.12 -3.42 -6.46
C ILE A 539 36.72 -1.95 -6.22
N GLU A 540 37.66 -1.04 -6.42
CA GLU A 540 37.49 0.39 -6.16
C GLU A 540 37.90 1.18 -7.42
N TYR A 541 36.96 1.86 -8.07
CA TYR A 541 37.20 2.82 -9.16
C TYR A 541 37.01 4.24 -8.63
N ALA A 542 37.89 5.19 -8.98
CA ALA A 542 37.84 6.56 -8.50
C ALA A 542 37.80 7.56 -9.67
N THR A 543 36.94 8.57 -9.55
CA THR A 543 36.81 9.64 -10.55
C THR A 543 36.46 10.97 -9.89
N ILE A 544 36.67 12.08 -10.60
CA ILE A 544 36.18 13.41 -10.18
C ILE A 544 34.92 13.84 -10.94
N SER A 545 34.32 12.94 -11.74
CA SER A 545 33.02 13.13 -12.37
C SER A 545 31.94 12.37 -11.61
N GLU A 546 31.02 13.09 -10.98
CA GLU A 546 29.88 12.51 -10.28
C GLU A 546 28.95 11.76 -11.24
N THR A 547 28.63 12.35 -12.40
CA THR A 547 27.80 11.71 -13.44
C THR A 547 28.36 10.36 -13.86
N MET A 548 29.68 10.27 -14.08
CA MET A 548 30.32 9.03 -14.46
C MET A 548 30.31 7.99 -13.34
N ALA A 549 30.46 8.41 -12.08
CA ALA A 549 30.39 7.50 -10.94
C ALA A 549 29.02 6.83 -10.81
N TYR A 550 27.93 7.57 -11.00
CA TYR A 550 26.57 7.01 -10.99
C TYR A 550 26.23 6.21 -12.26
N GLN A 551 26.69 6.61 -13.45
CA GLN A 551 26.53 5.81 -14.67
C GLN A 551 27.26 4.45 -14.56
N VAL A 552 28.46 4.43 -13.99
CA VAL A 552 29.19 3.20 -13.66
C VAL A 552 28.41 2.36 -12.64
N ALA A 553 27.79 2.98 -11.63
CA ALA A 553 26.95 2.28 -10.65
C ALA A 553 25.65 1.70 -11.25
N ASP A 554 24.96 2.41 -12.14
CA ASP A 554 23.80 1.92 -12.90
C ASP A 554 24.18 0.69 -13.73
N ALA A 555 25.26 0.77 -14.51
CA ALA A 555 25.73 -0.32 -15.37
C ALA A 555 26.13 -1.56 -14.55
N LEU A 556 26.88 -1.37 -13.46
CA LEU A 556 27.22 -2.44 -12.52
C LEU A 556 25.97 -3.11 -11.94
N GLN A 557 25.01 -2.31 -11.45
CA GLN A 557 23.77 -2.81 -10.84
C GLN A 557 22.96 -3.66 -11.83
N ARG A 558 22.76 -3.17 -13.06
CA ARG A 558 22.07 -3.93 -14.12
C ARG A 558 22.81 -5.19 -14.58
N LEU A 559 24.15 -5.24 -14.48
CA LEU A 559 24.94 -6.46 -14.75
C LEU A 559 24.90 -7.50 -13.61
N GLY A 560 24.40 -7.13 -12.43
CA GLY A 560 24.33 -7.99 -11.23
C GLY A 560 25.38 -7.68 -10.15
N MET A 561 26.02 -6.51 -10.20
CA MET A 561 27.07 -6.09 -9.27
C MET A 561 26.61 -4.90 -8.44
N GLN A 562 26.30 -5.10 -7.16
CA GLN A 562 25.96 -3.99 -6.28
C GLN A 562 27.23 -3.18 -5.92
N SER A 563 27.19 -1.88 -6.17
CA SER A 563 28.29 -0.95 -5.91
C SER A 563 27.87 0.19 -4.98
N ASN A 564 28.85 0.79 -4.32
CA ASN A 564 28.65 1.91 -3.39
C ASN A 564 29.51 3.11 -3.83
N VAL A 565 28.89 4.22 -4.21
CA VAL A 565 29.54 5.49 -4.55
C VAL A 565 29.78 6.30 -3.29
N ARG A 566 31.01 6.77 -3.06
CA ARG A 566 31.39 7.58 -1.89
C ARG A 566 32.27 8.76 -2.29
N ALA A 567 31.77 9.98 -2.08
CA ALA A 567 32.50 11.22 -2.32
C ALA A 567 33.48 11.55 -1.17
N HIS A 568 34.76 11.71 -1.51
CA HIS A 568 35.78 12.29 -0.62
C HIS A 568 35.91 13.77 -0.93
N ARG A 569 35.40 14.63 -0.04
CA ARG A 569 35.41 16.07 -0.25
C ARG A 569 36.81 16.67 -0.21
N ALA A 570 37.08 17.62 -1.10
CA ALA A 570 38.30 18.41 -1.10
C ALA A 570 38.42 19.23 0.20
N ARG A 571 39.61 19.25 0.80
CA ARG A 571 39.88 20.11 1.96
C ARG A 571 39.91 21.59 1.53
N PRO A 572 39.22 22.50 2.22
CA PRO A 572 39.30 23.94 1.95
C PRO A 572 40.74 24.45 1.90
N GLY A 573 41.03 25.38 0.98
CA GLY A 573 42.36 25.94 0.78
C GLY A 573 43.42 25.00 0.21
N ARG A 574 43.12 23.71 -0.03
CA ARG A 574 44.10 22.77 -0.57
C ARG A 574 44.18 22.83 -2.09
N PHE A 575 45.27 23.40 -2.59
CA PHE A 575 45.63 23.39 -4.01
C PHE A 575 46.54 22.19 -4.34
N SER A 576 46.57 21.79 -5.61
CA SER A 576 47.58 20.89 -6.15
C SER A 576 48.95 21.60 -6.26
N LYS A 577 50.02 20.85 -6.53
CA LYS A 577 51.34 21.44 -6.85
C LYS A 577 51.32 22.38 -8.07
N ALA A 578 50.26 22.35 -8.87
CA ALA A 578 50.06 23.21 -10.04
C ALA A 578 49.05 24.36 -9.78
N GLY A 579 48.75 24.69 -8.52
CA GLY A 579 47.85 25.81 -8.17
C GLY A 579 46.36 25.57 -8.45
N VAL A 580 45.97 24.39 -8.91
CA VAL A 580 44.57 24.03 -9.18
C VAL A 580 43.89 23.63 -7.86
N ARG A 581 42.69 24.17 -7.58
CA ARG A 581 41.88 23.78 -6.41
C ARG A 581 41.61 22.27 -6.45
N ALA A 582 41.74 21.58 -5.31
CA ALA A 582 41.36 20.17 -5.25
C ALA A 582 39.84 20.00 -5.51
N ASN A 583 39.49 18.98 -6.28
CA ASN A 583 38.10 18.57 -6.55
C ASN A 583 37.72 17.39 -5.64
N ASP A 584 36.42 17.18 -5.46
CA ASP A 584 35.87 16.01 -4.78
C ASP A 584 36.13 14.73 -5.60
N ILE A 585 36.38 13.61 -4.91
CA ILE A 585 36.69 12.33 -5.54
C ILE A 585 35.60 11.31 -5.22
N HIS A 586 34.84 10.91 -6.23
CA HIS A 586 33.78 9.91 -6.15
C HIS A 586 34.40 8.53 -6.36
N ILE A 587 34.34 7.67 -5.33
CA ILE A 587 34.86 6.31 -5.38
C ILE A 587 33.69 5.33 -5.48
N VAL A 588 33.57 4.65 -6.62
CA VAL A 588 32.66 3.52 -6.83
C VAL A 588 33.32 2.26 -6.28
N SER A 589 32.66 1.56 -5.37
CA SER A 589 33.24 0.44 -4.63
C SER A 589 32.33 -0.78 -4.64
N VAL A 590 32.75 -1.86 -5.32
CA VAL A 590 32.14 -3.19 -5.25
C VAL A 590 32.87 -3.99 -4.17
N ASN A 591 32.15 -4.50 -3.19
CA ASN A 591 32.74 -5.14 -1.99
C ASN A 591 31.91 -6.31 -1.41
N ARG A 592 30.82 -6.71 -2.07
CA ARG A 592 30.00 -7.86 -1.67
C ARG A 592 30.53 -9.13 -2.32
N ALA A 593 30.65 -10.24 -1.58
CA ALA A 593 31.18 -11.52 -2.07
C ALA A 593 30.54 -11.99 -3.40
N ALA A 594 29.21 -11.91 -3.50
CA ALA A 594 28.48 -12.23 -4.73
C ALA A 594 28.86 -11.32 -5.91
N SER A 595 28.98 -10.01 -5.67
CA SER A 595 29.35 -9.03 -6.70
C SER A 595 30.83 -9.07 -7.08
N ILE A 596 31.74 -9.50 -6.18
CA ILE A 596 33.15 -9.76 -6.48
C ILE A 596 33.29 -10.97 -7.42
N ARG A 597 32.60 -12.08 -7.15
CA ARG A 597 32.58 -13.21 -8.10
C ARG A 597 31.87 -12.83 -9.40
N ARG A 598 30.71 -12.16 -9.35
CA ARG A 598 30.03 -11.67 -10.56
C ARG A 598 30.91 -10.74 -11.39
N ALA A 599 31.79 -9.96 -10.78
CA ALA A 599 32.80 -9.17 -11.47
C ALA A 599 33.88 -10.05 -12.14
N ASN A 600 34.38 -11.09 -11.45
CA ASN A 600 35.27 -12.08 -12.05
C ASN A 600 34.63 -12.86 -13.22
N ASP A 601 33.33 -13.17 -13.13
CA ASP A 601 32.57 -13.93 -14.13
C ASP A 601 32.18 -13.10 -15.37
N VAL A 602 32.32 -11.77 -15.31
CA VAL A 602 31.81 -10.83 -16.32
C VAL A 602 32.88 -9.89 -16.87
N LEU A 603 33.82 -9.41 -16.04
CA LEU A 603 34.82 -8.42 -16.45
C LEU A 603 36.07 -9.09 -17.03
N ALA A 604 36.47 -8.66 -18.22
CA ALA A 604 37.66 -9.13 -18.91
C ALA A 604 38.86 -8.22 -18.58
N LEU A 605 39.38 -8.33 -17.36
CA LEU A 605 40.59 -7.60 -16.95
C LEU A 605 41.84 -8.11 -17.69
N ARG A 606 42.70 -7.19 -18.11
CA ARG A 606 43.93 -7.43 -18.89
C ARG A 606 45.19 -6.97 -18.16
N HIS A 607 45.09 -6.16 -17.11
CA HIS A 607 46.20 -5.93 -16.20
C HIS A 607 46.35 -7.19 -15.34
N THR A 608 47.34 -8.03 -15.63
CA THR A 608 47.45 -9.40 -15.07
C THR A 608 47.39 -9.39 -13.55
N VAL A 609 48.21 -8.57 -12.88
CA VAL A 609 48.18 -8.42 -11.41
C VAL A 609 46.79 -8.03 -10.88
N LYS A 610 45.96 -7.25 -11.60
CA LYS A 610 44.58 -6.95 -11.18
C LYS A 610 43.63 -8.11 -11.46
N ALA A 611 43.80 -8.83 -12.58
CA ALA A 611 43.05 -10.03 -12.92
C ALA A 611 43.34 -11.18 -11.94
N ASP A 612 44.62 -11.46 -11.66
CA ASP A 612 45.08 -12.46 -10.69
C ASP A 612 44.56 -12.14 -9.29
N ARG A 613 44.64 -10.87 -8.85
CA ARG A 613 44.06 -10.42 -7.58
C ARG A 613 42.52 -10.48 -7.56
N LEU A 614 41.84 -10.36 -8.70
CA LEU A 614 40.39 -10.55 -8.79
C LEU A 614 40.01 -12.03 -8.72
N ALA A 615 40.77 -12.92 -9.37
CA ALA A 615 40.59 -14.36 -9.29
C ALA A 615 40.88 -14.90 -7.88
N GLU A 616 41.98 -14.45 -7.25
CA GLU A 616 42.30 -14.73 -5.85
C GLU A 616 41.19 -14.23 -4.91
N ALA A 617 40.73 -12.98 -5.08
CA ALA A 617 39.62 -12.43 -4.32
C ALA A 617 38.32 -13.25 -4.51
N ALA A 618 37.97 -13.59 -5.75
CA ALA A 618 36.78 -14.36 -6.09
C ALA A 618 36.82 -15.78 -5.49
N ALA A 619 37.97 -16.45 -5.53
CA ALA A 619 38.18 -17.77 -4.92
C ALA A 619 38.12 -17.73 -3.38
N LEU A 620 38.58 -16.64 -2.77
CA LEU A 620 38.51 -16.43 -1.31
C LEU A 620 37.13 -15.91 -0.83
N MET A 621 36.22 -15.51 -1.73
CA MET A 621 34.88 -15.01 -1.38
C MET A 621 33.83 -16.14 -1.33
N PRO A 622 33.12 -16.36 -0.20
CA PRO A 622 32.26 -17.52 0.00
C PRO A 622 31.04 -17.53 -0.93
N ALA A 623 30.76 -18.70 -1.52
CA ALA A 623 29.65 -18.91 -2.44
C ALA A 623 28.31 -18.41 -1.87
N THR A 624 27.54 -17.73 -2.71
CA THR A 624 26.31 -17.02 -2.34
C THR A 624 25.32 -17.12 -3.50
N PRO A 625 24.01 -17.36 -3.26
CA PRO A 625 23.01 -17.35 -4.32
C PRO A 625 22.97 -16.02 -5.08
N VAL A 626 22.57 -16.07 -6.35
CA VAL A 626 22.25 -14.90 -7.15
C VAL A 626 20.73 -14.69 -7.07
N GLU A 627 20.30 -13.55 -6.54
CA GLU A 627 18.90 -13.11 -6.55
C GLU A 627 18.77 -11.89 -7.50
N ASN A 628 17.60 -11.65 -8.09
CA ASN A 628 17.39 -10.54 -9.05
C ASN A 628 17.09 -9.19 -8.39
N VAL A 629 17.23 -9.13 -7.07
CA VAL A 629 16.94 -7.96 -6.25
C VAL A 629 17.99 -7.86 -5.16
N GLU A 630 18.53 -6.67 -4.99
CA GLU A 630 19.45 -6.31 -3.92
C GLU A 630 18.78 -5.31 -2.98
N GLN A 631 19.47 -5.10 -1.85
CA GLN A 631 19.00 -4.30 -0.74
C GLN A 631 19.91 -3.10 -0.63
N ASP A 632 19.45 -2.00 -1.23
CA ASP A 632 20.08 -0.71 -1.06
C ASP A 632 19.52 -0.05 0.19
N ARG A 633 20.39 0.29 1.13
CA ARG A 633 19.97 0.69 2.47
C ARG A 633 19.99 2.20 2.60
N ILE A 634 18.98 2.78 3.21
CA ILE A 634 18.97 4.21 3.54
C ILE A 634 20.19 4.53 4.44
N VAL A 635 20.94 5.58 4.13
CA VAL A 635 22.04 6.13 4.96
C VAL A 635 21.73 7.52 5.49
N GLY A 636 20.85 8.25 4.83
CA GLY A 636 20.39 9.58 5.24
C GLY A 636 18.95 9.80 4.79
N ILE A 637 18.23 10.60 5.55
CA ILE A 637 16.98 11.23 5.12
C ILE A 637 17.17 12.71 5.43
N SER A 638 17.02 13.58 4.43
CA SER A 638 17.16 15.02 4.63
C SER A 638 15.97 15.59 5.41
N GLU A 639 16.18 16.77 5.98
CA GLU A 639 15.07 17.64 6.32
C GLU A 639 14.16 17.90 5.09
N PRO A 640 12.89 18.28 5.32
CA PRO A 640 12.02 18.81 4.28
C PRO A 640 12.65 19.90 3.42
N PHE A 641 12.31 19.90 2.14
CA PHE A 641 12.46 21.05 1.25
C PHE A 641 11.35 21.04 0.19
N ALA A 642 10.97 22.22 -0.30
CA ALA A 642 10.00 22.35 -1.39
C ALA A 642 10.62 21.93 -2.74
N ALA A 643 9.85 21.19 -3.55
CA ALA A 643 10.17 20.88 -4.94
C ALA A 643 8.89 20.72 -5.76
N GLN A 644 8.95 20.89 -7.08
CA GLN A 644 7.88 20.43 -7.97
C GLN A 644 7.76 18.91 -7.87
N VAL A 645 6.54 18.37 -7.75
CA VAL A 645 6.32 16.93 -7.58
C VAL A 645 5.39 16.31 -8.62
N TYR A 646 5.74 15.07 -8.97
CA TYR A 646 5.19 14.29 -10.04
C TYR A 646 4.97 12.84 -9.57
N CYS A 647 4.01 12.13 -10.15
CA CYS A 647 3.77 10.73 -9.80
C CYS A 647 3.23 9.95 -11.00
N VAL A 648 3.44 8.63 -10.99
CA VAL A 648 2.80 7.70 -11.92
C VAL A 648 2.06 6.61 -11.14
N ALA A 649 0.86 6.26 -11.58
CA ALA A 649 0.12 5.12 -11.07
C ALA A 649 0.42 3.90 -11.95
N VAL A 650 0.81 2.77 -11.35
CA VAL A 650 1.13 1.52 -12.05
C VAL A 650 0.38 0.37 -11.40
N ASP A 651 -0.72 -0.06 -12.03
CA ASP A 651 -1.70 -0.94 -11.39
C ASP A 651 -1.15 -2.35 -11.11
N GLN A 652 -0.28 -2.88 -11.98
CA GLN A 652 0.14 -4.30 -11.92
C GLN A 652 0.87 -4.68 -10.62
N SER A 653 1.51 -3.72 -9.97
CA SER A 653 2.37 -3.93 -8.79
C SER A 653 2.18 -2.85 -7.71
N SER A 654 1.43 -1.78 -8.02
CA SER A 654 1.44 -0.49 -7.30
C SER A 654 2.83 0.18 -7.22
N ALA A 655 3.80 -0.23 -8.05
CA ALA A 655 5.20 0.17 -7.91
C ALA A 655 5.97 0.31 -9.23
N PHE A 656 6.99 1.18 -9.25
CA PHE A 656 7.89 1.40 -10.40
C PHE A 656 9.34 1.70 -9.97
N VAL A 657 10.29 1.61 -10.91
CA VAL A 657 11.72 1.84 -10.66
C VAL A 657 12.08 3.33 -10.80
N ALA A 658 12.49 3.95 -9.71
CA ALA A 658 12.99 5.34 -9.65
C ALA A 658 14.44 5.34 -9.12
N ASN A 659 15.35 5.98 -9.84
CA ASN A 659 16.81 6.03 -9.62
C ASN A 659 17.45 4.68 -9.20
N GLY A 660 17.00 3.56 -9.78
CA GLY A 660 17.52 2.23 -9.44
C GLY A 660 17.00 1.62 -8.13
N VAL A 661 15.95 2.17 -7.52
CA VAL A 661 15.16 1.63 -6.38
C VAL A 661 13.64 1.65 -6.70
N VAL A 662 12.73 1.22 -5.80
CA VAL A 662 11.28 0.98 -6.13
C VAL A 662 10.26 1.64 -5.17
N THR A 663 9.17 2.25 -5.70
CA THR A 663 8.29 3.24 -4.99
C THR A 663 6.79 3.36 -5.46
N GLY A 664 5.86 4.10 -4.79
CA GLY A 664 4.34 4.01 -4.87
C GLY A 664 3.39 5.26 -4.54
N ASN A 665 2.18 5.11 -3.90
CA ASN A 665 0.98 6.07 -3.93
C ASN A 665 0.13 6.35 -2.59
N CYS A 666 -1.11 6.95 -2.59
CA CYS A 666 -1.70 7.93 -1.57
C CYS A 666 -2.93 7.60 -0.58
N LEU A 667 -3.66 8.64 0.00
CA LEU A 667 -5.01 8.78 0.72
C LEU A 667 -5.03 9.17 2.28
N ARG A 668 -6.00 9.82 3.04
CA ARG A 668 -7.28 10.63 2.91
C ARG A 668 -7.80 11.35 4.25
N ASN A 669 -8.52 12.53 4.30
CA ASN A 669 -9.15 13.21 5.54
C ASN A 669 -10.40 14.22 5.34
N LEU A 670 -11.11 14.80 6.38
CA LEU A 670 -12.25 15.84 6.29
C LEU A 670 -12.67 16.81 7.51
N ARG A 671 -13.58 16.43 8.47
CA ARG A 671 -14.51 17.32 9.29
C ARG A 671 -14.00 18.67 9.81
N ASN A 672 -12.82 18.69 10.42
CA ASN A 672 -12.41 19.73 11.36
C ASN A 672 -12.16 21.09 10.68
N LEU A 673 -11.96 21.09 9.37
CA LEU A 673 -11.89 22.28 8.51
C LEU A 673 -13.08 23.23 8.72
N ASP A 674 -14.28 22.68 8.96
CA ASP A 674 -15.49 23.50 9.10
C ASP A 674 -15.53 24.27 10.43
N GLN A 675 -15.24 23.56 11.53
CA GLN A 675 -15.20 24.14 12.88
C GLN A 675 -14.00 25.09 13.06
N ALA A 676 -12.98 24.93 12.23
CA ALA A 676 -11.85 25.83 12.15
C ALA A 676 -12.17 27.15 11.44
N GLY A 677 -13.20 27.19 10.57
CA GLY A 677 -13.56 28.39 9.82
C GLY A 677 -12.63 28.70 8.64
N VAL A 678 -12.10 27.67 7.95
CA VAL A 678 -11.24 27.88 6.77
C VAL A 678 -11.94 28.69 5.66
N SER A 679 -11.14 29.36 4.83
CA SER A 679 -11.65 30.16 3.71
C SER A 679 -12.43 29.33 2.70
N ASP A 680 -13.34 29.97 1.96
CA ASP A 680 -14.17 29.28 0.96
C ASP A 680 -13.35 28.76 -0.24
N GLU A 681 -12.16 29.32 -0.49
CA GLU A 681 -11.17 28.79 -1.43
C GLU A 681 -10.63 27.43 -0.96
N VAL A 682 -10.14 27.36 0.29
CA VAL A 682 -9.66 26.11 0.91
C VAL A 682 -10.79 25.08 1.03
N ALA A 683 -12.00 25.52 1.40
CA ALA A 683 -13.18 24.65 1.42
C ALA A 683 -13.54 24.14 0.02
N GLY A 684 -13.47 24.98 -1.00
CA GLY A 684 -13.76 24.64 -2.40
C GLY A 684 -12.85 23.55 -2.96
N VAL A 685 -11.54 23.60 -2.67
CA VAL A 685 -10.57 22.55 -3.07
C VAL A 685 -10.94 21.19 -2.47
N VAL A 686 -11.44 21.15 -1.23
CA VAL A 686 -11.86 19.91 -0.57
C VAL A 686 -13.24 19.47 -1.06
N ALA A 687 -14.18 20.40 -1.24
CA ALA A 687 -15.53 20.16 -1.76
C ALA A 687 -15.51 19.49 -3.15
N ALA A 688 -14.69 19.99 -4.07
CA ALA A 688 -14.54 19.40 -5.41
C ALA A 688 -14.06 17.94 -5.37
N ARG A 689 -13.16 17.59 -4.44
CA ARG A 689 -12.63 16.23 -4.28
C ARG A 689 -13.61 15.27 -3.59
N LEU A 690 -14.57 15.79 -2.83
CA LEU A 690 -15.65 15.00 -2.21
C LEU A 690 -16.76 14.64 -3.21
N ALA A 691 -17.07 15.57 -4.13
CA ALA A 691 -18.06 15.38 -5.18
C ALA A 691 -17.55 14.56 -6.39
N ASP A 692 -16.30 14.09 -6.39
CA ASP A 692 -15.73 13.30 -7.48
C ASP A 692 -16.16 11.81 -7.37
N PRO A 693 -16.85 11.24 -8.37
CA PRO A 693 -17.34 9.85 -8.32
C PRO A 693 -16.22 8.81 -8.28
N THR A 694 -15.07 9.11 -8.90
CA THR A 694 -13.89 8.24 -8.92
C THR A 694 -13.23 8.20 -7.54
N GLN A 695 -13.09 9.37 -6.90
CA GLN A 695 -12.61 9.47 -5.53
C GLN A 695 -13.54 8.74 -4.56
N VAL A 696 -14.86 8.96 -4.66
CA VAL A 696 -15.86 8.27 -3.82
C VAL A 696 -15.71 6.75 -3.93
N ALA A 697 -15.68 6.21 -5.15
CA ALA A 697 -15.54 4.78 -5.41
C ALA A 697 -14.19 4.22 -4.89
N ALA A 698 -13.07 4.86 -5.22
CA ALA A 698 -11.74 4.46 -4.76
C ALA A 698 -11.62 4.49 -3.22
N SER A 699 -12.33 5.42 -2.57
CA SER A 699 -12.30 5.61 -1.11
C SER A 699 -13.10 4.56 -0.31
N ARG A 700 -13.84 3.67 -1.00
CA ARG A 700 -14.66 2.57 -0.46
C ARG A 700 -15.50 2.97 0.75
N GLN A 701 -16.20 4.11 0.69
CA GLN A 701 -17.12 4.54 1.73
C GLN A 701 -18.56 4.15 1.42
N LEU A 702 -19.24 3.61 2.43
CA LEU A 702 -20.67 3.37 2.39
C LEU A 702 -21.43 4.70 2.65
N PRO A 703 -22.66 4.87 2.13
CA PRO A 703 -23.46 6.08 2.30
C PRO A 703 -23.56 6.60 3.74
N MET A 704 -23.62 5.68 4.72
CA MET A 704 -23.61 5.99 6.17
C MET A 704 -22.45 6.90 6.61
N ARG A 705 -21.27 6.78 5.98
CA ARG A 705 -20.08 7.57 6.32
C ARG A 705 -20.18 9.01 5.81
N PHE A 706 -20.85 9.23 4.68
CA PHE A 706 -21.12 10.58 4.18
C PHE A 706 -22.27 11.25 4.95
N LEU A 707 -23.33 10.53 5.35
CA LEU A 707 -24.32 11.08 6.31
C LEU A 707 -23.67 11.42 7.66
N SER A 708 -22.78 10.55 8.16
CA SER A 708 -22.03 10.79 9.41
C SER A 708 -21.14 12.03 9.31
N ALA A 709 -20.52 12.28 8.15
CA ALA A 709 -19.80 13.54 7.90
C ALA A 709 -20.75 14.75 7.87
N TYR A 710 -21.88 14.64 7.15
CA TYR A 710 -22.87 15.72 7.02
C TYR A 710 -23.46 16.14 8.37
N ARG A 711 -23.93 15.18 9.18
CA ARG A 711 -24.42 15.43 10.55
C ARG A 711 -23.37 16.00 11.50
N ALA A 712 -22.08 15.99 11.12
CA ALA A 712 -20.97 16.42 11.96
C ALA A 712 -20.39 17.80 11.58
N VAL A 713 -20.80 18.40 10.46
CA VAL A 713 -20.37 19.72 9.98
C VAL A 713 -21.56 20.70 9.98
N PRO A 714 -21.54 21.80 10.76
CA PRO A 714 -22.67 22.73 10.83
C PRO A 714 -22.83 23.65 9.59
N SER A 715 -21.80 23.83 8.76
CA SER A 715 -21.89 24.73 7.61
C SER A 715 -22.50 24.09 6.37
N LEU A 716 -23.43 24.82 5.74
CA LEU A 716 -24.05 24.45 4.45
C LEU A 716 -23.05 24.26 3.31
N ARG A 717 -21.82 24.80 3.40
CA ARG A 717 -20.79 24.68 2.34
C ARG A 717 -20.44 23.22 1.99
N TRP A 718 -20.64 22.28 2.92
CA TRP A 718 -20.40 20.85 2.71
C TRP A 718 -21.64 20.05 2.28
N ALA A 719 -22.84 20.63 2.37
CA ALA A 719 -24.10 19.92 2.16
C ALA A 719 -24.21 19.34 0.73
N TYR A 720 -23.97 20.17 -0.29
CA TYR A 720 -24.07 19.75 -1.69
C TYR A 720 -22.97 18.76 -2.10
N PRO A 721 -21.67 18.96 -1.78
CA PRO A 721 -20.64 17.93 -2.02
C PRO A 721 -20.92 16.58 -1.36
N LEU A 722 -21.50 16.57 -0.15
CA LEU A 722 -21.84 15.33 0.56
C LEU A 722 -23.09 14.65 -0.01
N GLU A 723 -24.10 15.40 -0.48
CA GLU A 723 -25.22 14.84 -1.26
C GLU A 723 -24.73 14.17 -2.55
N GLN A 724 -23.80 14.81 -3.30
CA GLN A 724 -23.19 14.19 -4.49
C GLN A 724 -22.41 12.90 -4.13
N ALA A 725 -21.62 12.92 -3.06
CA ALA A 725 -20.90 11.73 -2.58
C ALA A 725 -21.83 10.58 -2.16
N ILE A 726 -22.96 10.90 -1.51
CA ILE A 726 -24.03 9.94 -1.20
C ILE A 726 -24.63 9.38 -2.49
N GLY A 727 -24.97 10.23 -3.47
CA GLY A 727 -25.50 9.81 -4.77
C GLY A 727 -24.54 8.88 -5.54
N HIS A 728 -23.24 9.19 -5.52
CA HIS A 728 -22.20 8.35 -6.12
C HIS A 728 -22.02 7.00 -5.40
N SER A 729 -22.07 6.96 -4.06
CA SER A 729 -22.10 5.72 -3.27
C SER A 729 -23.43 4.95 -3.34
N LEU A 730 -24.42 5.48 -4.07
CA LEU A 730 -25.70 4.83 -4.39
C LEU A 730 -25.89 4.61 -5.91
N ALA A 731 -24.82 4.75 -6.71
CA ALA A 731 -24.84 4.49 -8.15
C ALA A 731 -25.11 3.02 -8.50
N SER A 732 -24.87 2.10 -7.56
CA SER A 732 -25.17 0.67 -7.68
C SER A 732 -26.64 0.30 -7.45
N VAL A 733 -27.46 1.22 -6.92
CA VAL A 733 -28.87 0.95 -6.59
C VAL A 733 -29.69 0.95 -7.88
N PRO A 734 -30.32 -0.18 -8.27
CA PRO A 734 -31.07 -0.28 -9.51
C PRO A 734 -32.40 0.47 -9.43
N ALA A 735 -32.85 1.03 -10.55
CA ALA A 735 -34.22 1.52 -10.67
C ALA A 735 -35.21 0.34 -10.66
N LEU A 736 -36.29 0.44 -9.87
CA LEU A 736 -37.29 -0.64 -9.73
C LEU A 736 -38.62 -0.26 -10.41
N PRO A 737 -39.08 -1.00 -11.43
CA PRO A 737 -40.36 -0.72 -12.09
C PRO A 737 -41.56 -1.20 -11.27
N GLY A 738 -42.74 -0.65 -11.56
CA GLY A 738 -43.98 -0.94 -10.81
C GLY A 738 -44.03 -0.23 -9.46
N ARG A 739 -45.00 -0.63 -8.62
CA ARG A 739 -45.30 -0.03 -7.32
C ARG A 739 -44.80 -0.90 -6.17
N THR A 740 -43.86 -0.36 -5.40
CA THR A 740 -43.20 -1.04 -4.27
C THR A 740 -43.75 -0.56 -2.93
N LEU A 741 -44.05 -1.48 -2.00
CA LEU A 741 -44.25 -1.14 -0.60
C LEU A 741 -42.90 -1.19 0.12
N VAL A 742 -42.44 -0.08 0.71
CA VAL A 742 -41.23 -0.03 1.52
C VAL A 742 -41.62 0.16 2.98
N LEU A 743 -41.55 -0.92 3.76
CA LEU A 743 -41.73 -0.88 5.20
C LEU A 743 -40.39 -0.64 5.89
N VAL A 744 -40.26 0.52 6.53
CA VAL A 744 -39.08 0.90 7.33
C VAL A 744 -39.40 0.70 8.81
N ASP A 745 -38.68 -0.21 9.45
CA ASP A 745 -38.88 -0.54 10.85
C ASP A 745 -38.31 0.57 11.76
N THR A 746 -39.16 1.17 12.59
CA THR A 746 -38.75 2.12 13.64
C THR A 746 -39.27 1.71 15.02
N SER A 747 -39.47 0.41 15.21
CA SER A 747 -39.69 -0.20 16.53
C SER A 747 -38.56 0.11 17.51
N TYR A 748 -38.80 -0.20 18.78
CA TYR A 748 -37.83 0.04 19.86
C TYR A 748 -36.54 -0.77 19.69
N SER A 749 -36.57 -1.95 19.05
CA SER A 749 -35.36 -2.73 18.78
C SER A 749 -34.46 -2.08 17.73
N MET A 750 -35.04 -1.36 16.77
CA MET A 750 -34.34 -0.61 15.73
C MET A 750 -33.69 0.69 16.23
N ASN A 751 -34.03 1.13 17.45
CA ASN A 751 -33.38 2.26 18.14
C ASN A 751 -31.94 1.93 18.60
N ALA A 752 -31.53 0.65 18.59
CA ALA A 752 -30.20 0.22 19.01
C ALA A 752 -29.09 0.65 18.03
N GLY A 753 -27.88 0.92 18.56
CA GLY A 753 -26.73 1.44 17.82
C GLY A 753 -25.99 0.45 16.91
N PHE A 754 -25.13 0.99 16.04
CA PHE A 754 -24.07 0.29 15.29
C PHE A 754 -22.65 0.53 15.86
N SER A 755 -22.56 1.26 16.97
CA SER A 755 -21.32 1.73 17.58
C SER A 755 -21.55 2.07 19.05
N LYS A 756 -20.52 1.88 19.88
CA LYS A 756 -20.52 2.27 21.31
C LYS A 756 -20.72 3.77 21.58
N ASP A 757 -20.58 4.63 20.57
CA ASP A 757 -20.89 6.06 20.66
C ASP A 757 -22.37 6.41 20.39
N GLY A 758 -23.18 5.47 19.93
CA GLY A 758 -24.62 5.65 19.67
C GLY A 758 -24.97 6.65 18.56
N THR A 759 -23.99 7.13 17.78
CA THR A 759 -24.17 8.21 16.79
C THR A 759 -24.97 7.81 15.56
N LEU A 760 -25.07 6.50 15.28
CA LEU A 760 -25.92 5.90 14.25
C LEU A 760 -26.64 4.67 14.79
N ARG A 761 -27.96 4.61 14.58
CA ARG A 761 -28.86 3.54 15.03
C ARG A 761 -29.30 2.66 13.86
N ARG A 762 -29.81 1.46 14.12
CA ARG A 762 -30.30 0.55 13.06
C ARG A 762 -31.40 1.21 12.21
N TRP A 763 -32.25 2.04 12.83
CA TRP A 763 -33.23 2.82 12.10
C TRP A 763 -32.63 3.91 11.17
N ASP A 764 -31.40 4.40 11.39
CA ASP A 764 -30.78 5.39 10.48
C ASP A 764 -30.39 4.72 9.16
N ALA A 765 -29.81 3.52 9.25
CA ALA A 765 -29.53 2.71 8.06
C ALA A 765 -30.83 2.26 7.39
N ALA A 766 -31.86 1.90 8.16
CA ALA A 766 -33.16 1.51 7.61
C ALA A 766 -33.83 2.67 6.86
N VAL A 767 -33.75 3.91 7.38
CA VAL A 767 -34.28 5.12 6.74
C VAL A 767 -33.46 5.51 5.51
N ILE A 768 -32.13 5.56 5.57
CA ILE A 768 -31.29 5.82 4.37
C ILE A 768 -31.62 4.80 3.28
N PHE A 769 -31.55 3.50 3.61
CA PHE A 769 -31.78 2.43 2.64
C PHE A 769 -33.20 2.49 2.08
N GLY A 770 -34.20 2.59 2.95
CA GLY A 770 -35.61 2.59 2.55
C GLY A 770 -35.99 3.79 1.69
N VAL A 771 -35.57 5.00 2.08
CA VAL A 771 -35.85 6.23 1.32
C VAL A 771 -35.05 6.25 0.01
N ALA A 772 -33.75 5.91 0.02
CA ALA A 772 -32.95 5.87 -1.21
C ALA A 772 -33.48 4.84 -2.22
N LEU A 773 -33.91 3.66 -1.75
CA LEU A 773 -34.52 2.64 -2.60
C LEU A 773 -35.88 3.11 -3.15
N ALA A 774 -36.69 3.76 -2.31
CA ALA A 774 -38.00 4.28 -2.72
C ALA A 774 -37.88 5.44 -3.73
N GLN A 775 -36.89 6.33 -3.58
CA GLN A 775 -36.52 7.36 -4.57
C GLN A 775 -36.05 6.76 -5.91
N ARG A 776 -35.62 5.49 -5.95
CA ARG A 776 -35.26 4.73 -7.16
C ARG A 776 -36.40 3.88 -7.72
N CYS A 777 -37.57 3.82 -7.06
CA CYS A 777 -38.74 3.10 -7.57
C CYS A 777 -39.57 3.97 -8.52
N ALA A 778 -40.20 3.36 -9.53
CA ALA A 778 -41.14 4.04 -10.41
C ALA A 778 -42.38 4.55 -9.66
N ALA A 779 -42.84 3.78 -8.67
CA ALA A 779 -43.71 4.25 -7.60
C ALA A 779 -43.38 3.53 -6.29
N ALA A 780 -43.41 4.23 -5.15
CA ALA A 780 -43.21 3.62 -3.85
C ALA A 780 -44.10 4.26 -2.77
N ASP A 781 -44.73 3.41 -1.95
CA ASP A 781 -45.34 3.82 -0.69
C ASP A 781 -44.34 3.51 0.43
N VAL A 782 -43.85 4.54 1.12
CA VAL A 782 -42.92 4.40 2.24
C VAL A 782 -43.70 4.49 3.54
N VAL A 783 -43.56 3.49 4.41
CA VAL A 783 -44.29 3.42 5.67
C VAL A 783 -43.31 3.12 6.79
N SER A 784 -43.23 4.04 7.76
CA SER A 784 -42.62 3.74 9.04
C SER A 784 -43.54 2.81 9.85
N PHE A 785 -43.01 1.79 10.51
CA PHE A 785 -43.82 0.87 11.33
C PHE A 785 -43.21 0.49 12.67
N SER A 786 -44.11 0.10 13.57
CA SER A 786 -43.94 -0.49 14.90
C SER A 786 -45.25 -1.25 15.19
N THR A 787 -45.86 -1.17 16.38
CA THR A 787 -47.28 -1.54 16.59
C THR A 787 -48.22 -0.52 15.92
N SER A 788 -47.80 0.74 15.85
CA SER A 788 -48.41 1.80 15.05
C SER A 788 -47.66 1.99 13.72
N THR A 789 -48.32 2.60 12.73
CA THR A 789 -47.78 2.78 11.37
C THR A 789 -48.04 4.19 10.86
N LYS A 790 -47.09 4.78 10.13
CA LYS A 790 -47.19 6.15 9.61
C LYS A 790 -46.61 6.23 8.19
N VAL A 791 -47.41 6.65 7.22
CA VAL A 791 -47.01 6.80 5.81
C VAL A 791 -46.13 8.04 5.66
N PHE A 792 -44.93 7.89 5.12
CA PHE A 792 -44.01 8.99 4.83
C PHE A 792 -44.22 9.50 3.40
N PRO A 793 -44.67 10.75 3.21
CA PRO A 793 -44.92 11.30 1.88
C PRO A 793 -43.60 11.69 1.20
N LEU A 794 -43.16 10.85 0.25
CA LEU A 794 -42.07 11.18 -0.67
C LEU A 794 -42.40 12.45 -1.47
N VAL A 795 -41.37 13.23 -1.80
CA VAL A 795 -41.47 14.38 -2.72
C VAL A 795 -40.50 14.14 -3.88
N ALA A 796 -41.00 14.31 -5.10
CA ALA A 796 -40.20 14.09 -6.31
C ALA A 796 -39.06 15.12 -6.40
N GLY A 797 -37.85 14.66 -6.69
CA GLY A 797 -36.66 15.51 -6.79
C GLY A 797 -36.11 16.04 -5.45
N GLU A 798 -36.63 15.58 -4.31
CA GLU A 798 -36.07 15.93 -3.01
C GLU A 798 -34.73 15.20 -2.75
N SER A 799 -33.75 15.92 -2.20
CA SER A 799 -32.45 15.34 -1.81
C SER A 799 -32.61 14.32 -0.67
N LEU A 800 -31.78 13.28 -0.67
CA LEU A 800 -31.86 12.20 0.31
C LEU A 800 -31.59 12.72 1.73
N LEU A 801 -30.65 13.66 1.89
CA LEU A 801 -30.41 14.31 3.18
C LEU A 801 -31.65 15.05 3.70
N ARG A 802 -32.34 15.83 2.85
CA ARG A 802 -33.57 16.57 3.23
C ARG A 802 -34.74 15.64 3.54
N SER A 803 -34.87 14.53 2.82
CA SER A 803 -35.88 13.50 3.15
C SER A 803 -35.64 12.88 4.53
N ILE A 804 -34.37 12.68 4.94
CA ILE A 804 -34.01 12.19 6.28
C ILE A 804 -34.30 13.25 7.36
N GLU A 805 -34.03 14.53 7.12
CA GLU A 805 -34.40 15.62 8.03
C GLU A 805 -35.91 15.67 8.26
N ARG A 806 -36.71 15.57 7.20
CA ARG A 806 -38.18 15.51 7.28
C ARG A 806 -38.69 14.27 8.02
N TRP A 807 -38.02 13.12 7.89
CA TRP A 807 -38.33 11.91 8.67
C TRP A 807 -38.14 12.15 10.17
N GLN A 808 -37.03 12.81 10.53
CA GLN A 808 -36.68 13.11 11.91
C GLN A 808 -37.61 14.17 12.52
N ALA A 809 -37.81 15.31 11.84
CA ALA A 809 -38.70 16.38 12.30
C ALA A 809 -40.19 15.98 12.29
N GLY A 810 -40.61 15.15 11.34
CA GLY A 810 -41.99 14.71 11.19
C GLY A 810 -42.44 13.65 12.20
N GLY A 811 -41.59 13.23 13.15
CA GLY A 811 -41.93 12.21 14.14
C GLY A 811 -42.28 10.87 13.50
N PHE A 812 -41.38 10.35 12.65
CA PHE A 812 -41.52 9.04 12.01
C PHE A 812 -40.77 7.91 12.74
N PHE A 813 -39.95 8.23 13.75
CA PHE A 813 -39.38 7.25 14.66
C PHE A 813 -40.37 6.95 15.80
N MET A 814 -40.99 5.76 15.81
CA MET A 814 -42.13 5.48 16.70
C MET A 814 -41.79 4.76 18.01
N GLY A 815 -40.76 3.90 18.03
CA GLY A 815 -40.21 3.35 19.28
C GLY A 815 -41.12 2.42 20.09
N ASN A 816 -42.16 1.83 19.49
CA ASN A 816 -43.00 0.79 20.10
C ASN A 816 -42.53 -0.63 19.67
N GLY A 817 -43.24 -1.69 20.05
CA GLY A 817 -42.97 -3.06 19.58
C GLY A 817 -43.18 -3.27 18.07
N THR A 818 -43.06 -4.51 17.58
CA THR A 818 -42.86 -4.79 16.14
C THR A 818 -43.99 -5.62 15.52
N ASP A 819 -45.04 -4.98 14.98
CA ASP A 819 -46.10 -5.69 14.21
C ASP A 819 -45.90 -5.57 12.69
N THR A 820 -44.89 -6.27 12.18
CA THR A 820 -44.67 -6.41 10.73
C THR A 820 -45.90 -6.98 10.02
N SER A 821 -46.67 -7.85 10.69
CA SER A 821 -47.79 -8.57 10.07
C SER A 821 -49.02 -7.68 9.83
N GLY A 822 -49.39 -6.85 10.81
CA GLY A 822 -50.45 -5.86 10.70
C GLY A 822 -50.03 -4.64 9.89
N ALA A 823 -48.76 -4.25 9.93
CA ALA A 823 -48.23 -3.24 9.02
C ALA A 823 -48.39 -3.68 7.55
N LEU A 824 -48.01 -4.92 7.21
CA LEU A 824 -48.24 -5.50 5.89
C LEU A 824 -49.74 -5.55 5.54
N ARG A 825 -50.60 -6.13 6.40
CA ARG A 825 -52.06 -6.22 6.11
C ARG A 825 -52.75 -4.87 5.97
N ARG A 826 -52.27 -3.82 6.66
CA ARG A 826 -52.84 -2.46 6.63
C ARG A 826 -52.41 -1.66 5.40
N HIS A 827 -51.18 -1.85 4.92
CA HIS A 827 -50.59 -1.01 3.86
C HIS A 827 -50.37 -1.73 2.53
N PHE A 828 -50.42 -3.07 2.47
CA PHE A 828 -50.40 -3.80 1.20
C PHE A 828 -51.69 -3.55 0.42
N ALA A 829 -51.58 -2.82 -0.68
CA ALA A 829 -52.69 -2.31 -1.46
C ALA A 829 -52.49 -2.60 -2.95
N ARG A 830 -52.26 -3.88 -3.29
CA ARG A 830 -51.88 -4.39 -4.64
C ARG A 830 -50.54 -3.85 -5.14
N HIS A 831 -49.51 -3.94 -4.30
CA HIS A 831 -48.12 -3.66 -4.67
C HIS A 831 -47.52 -4.83 -5.48
N ASP A 832 -46.67 -4.52 -6.46
CA ASP A 832 -45.97 -5.53 -7.28
C ASP A 832 -44.90 -6.27 -6.50
N ARG A 833 -44.31 -5.61 -5.48
CA ARG A 833 -43.30 -6.16 -4.58
C ARG A 833 -43.33 -5.46 -3.23
N VAL A 834 -42.80 -6.13 -2.22
CA VAL A 834 -42.65 -5.61 -0.86
C VAL A 834 -41.18 -5.65 -0.45
N VAL A 835 -40.69 -4.59 0.18
CA VAL A 835 -39.37 -4.53 0.83
C VAL A 835 -39.57 -4.17 2.29
N VAL A 836 -39.12 -5.03 3.20
CA VAL A 836 -39.19 -4.81 4.66
C VAL A 836 -37.76 -4.65 5.19
N VAL A 837 -37.48 -3.53 5.85
CA VAL A 837 -36.14 -3.15 6.32
C VAL A 837 -36.16 -3.15 7.84
N THR A 838 -35.65 -4.23 8.46
CA THR A 838 -36.04 -4.64 9.82
C THR A 838 -34.95 -5.51 10.49
N ASP A 839 -35.13 -5.81 11.77
CA ASP A 839 -34.42 -6.86 12.49
C ASP A 839 -35.16 -8.23 12.50
N GLU A 840 -36.36 -8.29 11.90
CA GLU A 840 -37.26 -9.46 11.81
C GLU A 840 -37.89 -9.93 13.13
N GLN A 841 -37.78 -9.20 14.25
CA GLN A 841 -38.35 -9.67 15.52
C GLN A 841 -39.83 -9.28 15.66
N ALA A 842 -40.64 -9.78 14.72
CA ALA A 842 -42.08 -9.58 14.69
C ALA A 842 -42.78 -10.21 15.92
N ALA A 843 -43.85 -9.56 16.38
CA ALA A 843 -44.57 -9.91 17.60
C ALA A 843 -45.64 -11.01 17.48
N ALA A 844 -45.90 -11.66 18.60
CA ALA A 844 -46.92 -12.70 18.75
C ALA A 844 -48.31 -12.19 18.34
N GLY A 845 -48.93 -12.88 17.38
CA GLY A 845 -50.26 -12.52 16.84
C GLY A 845 -50.37 -12.68 15.32
N GLY A 846 -49.26 -12.76 14.59
CA GLY A 846 -49.30 -12.88 13.13
C GLY A 846 -48.19 -13.71 12.51
N ASN A 847 -48.52 -14.34 11.38
CA ASN A 847 -47.57 -14.90 10.43
C ASN A 847 -47.29 -13.85 9.34
N VAL A 848 -46.01 -13.50 9.13
CA VAL A 848 -45.57 -12.45 8.19
C VAL A 848 -45.58 -12.94 6.74
N ASP A 849 -45.13 -14.18 6.49
CA ASP A 849 -45.19 -14.82 5.17
C ASP A 849 -46.61 -14.82 4.56
N ARG A 850 -47.62 -15.07 5.40
CA ARG A 850 -49.04 -15.06 5.03
C ARG A 850 -49.72 -13.69 5.08
N ALA A 851 -48.99 -12.61 5.41
CA ALA A 851 -49.54 -11.25 5.39
C ALA A 851 -49.58 -10.64 3.97
N VAL A 852 -48.89 -11.27 3.00
CA VAL A 852 -48.80 -10.87 1.59
C VAL A 852 -49.03 -12.11 0.72
N PRO A 853 -49.72 -12.04 -0.44
CA PRO A 853 -49.88 -13.19 -1.32
C PRO A 853 -48.56 -13.88 -1.70
N ALA A 854 -48.57 -15.21 -1.84
CA ALA A 854 -47.38 -15.99 -2.22
C ALA A 854 -46.90 -15.73 -3.67
N SER A 855 -47.73 -15.09 -4.50
CA SER A 855 -47.40 -14.63 -5.85
C SER A 855 -46.60 -13.32 -5.89
N VAL A 856 -46.52 -12.57 -4.79
CA VAL A 856 -45.85 -11.26 -4.71
C VAL A 856 -44.47 -11.42 -4.06
N PRO A 857 -43.37 -11.01 -4.71
CA PRO A 857 -42.04 -10.96 -4.12
C PRO A 857 -41.97 -10.12 -2.84
N MET A 858 -41.50 -10.73 -1.76
CA MET A 858 -41.19 -10.04 -0.50
C MET A 858 -39.70 -10.18 -0.18
N PHE A 859 -39.02 -9.04 -0.17
CA PHE A 859 -37.62 -8.90 0.21
C PHE A 859 -37.52 -8.43 1.65
N THR A 860 -36.77 -9.15 2.48
CA THR A 860 -36.46 -8.74 3.85
C THR A 860 -35.00 -8.33 3.91
N TRP A 861 -34.73 -7.05 4.17
CA TRP A 861 -33.38 -6.56 4.40
C TRP A 861 -33.09 -6.59 5.89
N ASN A 862 -32.30 -7.57 6.33
CA ASN A 862 -32.00 -7.80 7.73
C ASN A 862 -30.81 -6.92 8.19
N LEU A 863 -30.97 -6.24 9.33
CA LEU A 863 -29.98 -5.34 9.93
C LEU A 863 -29.40 -5.81 11.29
N ALA A 864 -29.62 -7.08 11.69
CA ALA A 864 -29.25 -7.59 13.02
C ALA A 864 -28.69 -9.03 13.08
N GLY A 865 -28.83 -9.86 12.04
CA GLY A 865 -28.22 -11.19 11.98
C GLY A 865 -28.76 -12.23 12.96
N TYR A 866 -30.01 -12.10 13.42
CA TYR A 866 -30.65 -13.09 14.29
C TYR A 866 -30.82 -14.45 13.60
N ARG A 867 -30.89 -15.51 14.42
CA ARG A 867 -31.00 -16.91 13.94
C ARG A 867 -32.30 -17.23 13.21
N MET A 868 -33.41 -16.69 13.71
CA MET A 868 -34.75 -16.94 13.17
C MET A 868 -35.17 -15.78 12.27
N GLY A 869 -35.58 -16.08 11.04
CA GLY A 869 -36.29 -15.15 10.17
C GLY A 869 -37.79 -15.12 10.47
N HIS A 870 -38.47 -14.03 10.11
CA HIS A 870 -39.93 -13.88 10.29
C HIS A 870 -40.78 -14.55 9.18
N ALA A 871 -40.12 -15.01 8.12
CA ALA A 871 -40.69 -15.67 6.96
C ALA A 871 -39.66 -16.67 6.38
N PRO A 872 -40.06 -17.59 5.49
CA PRO A 872 -39.12 -18.38 4.70
C PRO A 872 -38.16 -17.53 3.86
N SER A 873 -37.00 -18.07 3.47
CA SER A 873 -36.08 -17.47 2.49
C SER A 873 -35.36 -18.54 1.67
N GLY A 874 -34.89 -18.17 0.49
CA GLY A 874 -34.02 -18.99 -0.36
C GLY A 874 -34.72 -19.64 -1.56
N SER A 875 -36.05 -19.71 -1.54
CA SER A 875 -36.88 -20.26 -2.62
C SER A 875 -38.26 -19.61 -2.63
N GLY A 876 -38.94 -19.65 -3.78
CA GLY A 876 -40.22 -18.94 -3.96
C GLY A 876 -40.04 -17.43 -4.02
N ASN A 877 -41.12 -16.69 -3.75
CA ASN A 877 -41.16 -15.22 -3.76
C ASN A 877 -40.76 -14.61 -2.39
N ARG A 878 -39.73 -15.17 -1.75
CA ARG A 878 -39.33 -14.84 -0.37
C ARG A 878 -37.80 -14.86 -0.25
N HIS A 879 -37.20 -13.70 0.04
CA HIS A 879 -35.73 -13.56 0.07
C HIS A 879 -35.27 -12.67 1.22
N THR A 880 -34.33 -13.13 2.03
CA THR A 880 -33.57 -12.31 2.98
C THR A 880 -32.26 -11.83 2.35
N LEU A 881 -31.97 -10.54 2.49
CA LEU A 881 -30.69 -9.90 2.15
C LEU A 881 -30.09 -9.28 3.42
N GLY A 882 -28.80 -8.95 3.40
CA GLY A 882 -28.13 -8.33 4.55
C GLY A 882 -26.78 -7.68 4.23
N GLY A 883 -26.31 -6.85 5.15
CA GLY A 883 -25.20 -5.93 4.92
C GLY A 883 -25.68 -4.60 4.32
N LEU A 884 -24.75 -3.68 4.05
CA LEU A 884 -25.03 -2.35 3.46
C LEU A 884 -24.07 -2.05 2.29
N THR A 885 -23.82 -3.05 1.43
CA THR A 885 -22.86 -2.97 0.32
C THR A 885 -23.55 -2.92 -1.04
N ASP A 886 -22.93 -2.23 -2.00
CA ASP A 886 -23.33 -2.06 -3.40
C ASP A 886 -23.77 -3.35 -4.11
N GLN A 887 -23.18 -4.48 -3.72
CA GLN A 887 -23.40 -5.79 -4.34
C GLN A 887 -24.81 -6.34 -4.01
N ALA A 888 -25.30 -6.14 -2.79
CA ALA A 888 -26.59 -6.70 -2.35
C ALA A 888 -27.79 -6.05 -3.08
N PHE A 889 -27.71 -4.77 -3.45
CA PHE A 889 -28.75 -4.08 -4.21
C PHE A 889 -29.03 -4.73 -5.59
N ARG A 890 -27.98 -5.28 -6.23
CA ARG A 890 -28.08 -5.89 -7.56
C ARG A 890 -28.87 -7.21 -7.57
N MET A 891 -29.12 -7.81 -6.41
CA MET A 891 -29.89 -9.06 -6.28
C MET A 891 -31.40 -8.84 -6.42
N ILE A 892 -31.93 -7.68 -6.00
CA ILE A 892 -33.38 -7.43 -5.99
C ILE A 892 -34.01 -7.54 -7.40
N PRO A 893 -33.46 -6.95 -8.48
CA PRO A 893 -34.03 -7.10 -9.83
C PRO A 893 -33.93 -8.52 -10.37
N LEU A 894 -32.83 -9.25 -10.09
CA LEU A 894 -32.60 -10.62 -10.56
C LEU A 894 -33.64 -11.58 -9.97
N LEU A 895 -33.79 -11.54 -8.64
CA LEU A 895 -34.75 -12.36 -7.90
C LEU A 895 -36.20 -11.98 -8.26
N SER A 896 -36.50 -10.69 -8.41
CA SER A 896 -37.81 -10.20 -8.89
C SER A 896 -38.14 -10.68 -10.32
N ALA A 897 -37.14 -11.04 -11.12
CA ALA A 897 -37.28 -11.57 -12.47
C ALA A 897 -37.13 -13.10 -12.54
N GLY A 898 -37.17 -13.80 -11.39
CA GLY A 898 -37.13 -15.26 -11.33
C GLY A 898 -35.75 -15.89 -11.58
N ARG A 899 -34.65 -15.13 -11.46
CA ARG A 899 -33.27 -15.61 -11.67
C ARG A 899 -32.57 -15.94 -10.36
N ASP A 900 -31.73 -16.97 -10.38
CA ASP A 900 -30.90 -17.40 -9.26
C ASP A 900 -29.75 -16.42 -8.94
N ALA A 901 -29.24 -16.50 -7.71
CA ALA A 901 -28.05 -15.78 -7.24
C ALA A 901 -27.23 -16.61 -6.24
N ASP A 902 -25.92 -16.33 -6.13
CA ASP A 902 -24.97 -17.05 -5.26
C ASP A 902 -24.08 -16.08 -4.43
N TRP A 903 -23.17 -16.60 -3.61
CA TRP A 903 -22.32 -15.87 -2.67
C TRP A 903 -21.32 -14.90 -3.35
N PRO A 904 -21.11 -13.67 -2.84
CA PRO A 904 -20.22 -12.66 -3.47
C PRO A 904 -18.76 -13.04 -3.74
N TRP A 905 -18.21 -14.03 -3.02
CA TRP A 905 -16.84 -14.56 -3.20
C TRP A 905 -16.80 -15.86 -4.01
N VAL A 906 -17.94 -16.42 -4.39
CA VAL A 906 -18.05 -17.56 -5.32
C VAL A 906 -18.34 -16.97 -6.70
N ARG A 907 -17.31 -16.93 -7.56
CA ARG A 907 -17.47 -16.59 -8.97
C ARG A 907 -17.34 -17.86 -9.81
N GLY A 908 -18.29 -18.05 -10.73
CA GLY A 908 -18.07 -18.84 -11.94
C GLY A 908 -17.33 -18.03 -13.01
#